data_AF-A0A960XPR7-F1
#
_entry.id   AF-A0A960XPR7-F1
#
_cell.length_a   1.000
_cell.length_b   1.000
_cell.length_c   1.000
_cell.angle_alpha   90.00
_cell.angle_beta   90.00
_cell.angle_gamma   90.00
#
_symmetry.space_group_name_H-M   'P 1'
#
loop_
_entity.id
_entity.type
_entity.pdbx_description
1 polymer ?
#
loop_
_entity_poly.entity_id
_entity_poly.type
_entity_poly.pdbx_seq_one_letter_code
_entity_poly.pdbx_strand_id
1 'polypeptide(L)'
;MKPRFRMTPPGLFPSLMVATFTSGANAAPLSHNVEVNGWPNTAHRDAAVTAIQNVVNRHNIYGDFGGYNVYVYYNAGIPTAEASYEGSLGFGGTYPNDRVTQHELNHYLGSGTYWNWYNMFPSGYWSGTNVSKLIQQFDGDGARLWPAGYHFYPYGLNYDSEVTDNATYMRNVAIMYAMRQDMGIHTANPPWSTSTVTLTASDPWGTSAFNWFGGGYSGSYPGWSDNYFPHTGAAYSTGAFAIRTPQGYPGWTFGGDSLTVNAGGQLLFNGWGTDNAVTINNLILSGGTVRHDQNPQDLFQLAGNVSLTSTSTIEAANGPVIVLAPISGSGGLTTVGPYPTTLSATNTHSGGTTVSSGTLVLANGGGAGCVRGSLTIGSGARVELDAVDALGYDSGTSVTQINLNGGTLDNAVAGNNSARANWTLTGGNMTSTGGGSFHIGYQGANTITSNASATTSTISGYVVLRSGNSPTVTVADGAAATDLLISGAISQGDGPAGITKAGAGLLALGGANTYTGATTVNAGTLAFRTSPSNIGNVTVANGAGLQVQATGPSSTTLTSTALSVGTGGSTSLGFDFNFQNPSAPLVSTGAFTATGTVNLSFQNGSLLSAGNHTLVSYTSFGGGGSFPGSPFAVGARSTGTVTNNGVNALILNVTGGDRPVWTGLDNTNWQVGATGSNKNWKLQTAGTATDYIETDNVLFNDTPAGSTIGVNIAANVTPAATNFDTTKTYTFTSSGGFGIGGPGNFVKSGTGTVNLNTANTFTGSVIVDGGTLFVNPGNDPNNRAFSFVSDITVNSGTLKAGANGLFGWDGTQAKPITVHSGGTLTIDGTGNDVNVGTVTLNGGTLAGGPSVDWGSWNFGRAAGVNPGTGKLVATDNSLVTATNLFFNNGAFIDVASGKTLTVSGTITNGNSEGVCSLVKSGGTGTLVLSGTNTYSGGSTISAGTVSIADDAHIGANGSAITI
;
A
#
# COMPACT_ATOMS: atom_id res chain seq x y z
N MET A 1 35.89 -31.68 35.38
CA MET A 1 36.54 -31.60 34.05
C MET A 1 35.58 -30.91 33.11
N LYS A 2 35.90 -29.71 32.60
CA LYS A 2 35.10 -29.07 31.54
C LYS A 2 35.26 -29.89 30.25
N PRO A 3 34.20 -30.13 29.46
CA PRO A 3 34.26 -30.98 28.27
C PRO A 3 35.21 -30.39 27.21
N ARG A 4 36.06 -31.25 26.65
CA ARG A 4 36.96 -30.93 25.52
C ARG A 4 36.12 -30.93 24.25
N PHE A 5 35.61 -29.78 23.82
CA PHE A 5 34.92 -29.69 22.53
C PHE A 5 35.95 -29.69 21.39
N ARG A 6 35.67 -30.47 20.34
CA ARG A 6 36.44 -30.59 19.10
C ARG A 6 36.16 -29.35 18.23
N MET A 7 37.18 -28.77 17.59
CA MET A 7 36.95 -27.84 16.48
C MET A 7 36.25 -28.60 15.34
N THR A 8 35.26 -27.99 14.69
CA THR A 8 34.52 -28.58 13.57
C THR A 8 35.35 -28.49 12.28
N PRO A 9 35.47 -29.56 11.46
CA PRO A 9 36.34 -29.53 10.27
C PRO A 9 35.73 -28.74 9.10
N PRO A 10 36.54 -28.04 8.28
CA PRO A 10 36.11 -27.34 7.08
C PRO A 10 36.19 -28.20 5.81
N GLY A 11 35.29 -27.90 4.88
CA GLY A 11 35.31 -28.39 3.51
C GLY A 11 36.42 -27.73 2.66
N LEU A 12 36.84 -28.46 1.63
CA LEU A 12 37.97 -28.24 0.72
C LEU A 12 38.08 -26.82 0.11
N PHE A 13 39.29 -26.25 0.17
CA PHE A 13 39.77 -25.19 -0.74
C PHE A 13 41.19 -25.55 -1.23
N PRO A 14 41.43 -25.66 -2.56
CA PRO A 14 42.78 -25.64 -3.11
C PRO A 14 43.07 -24.37 -3.93
N SER A 15 44.27 -23.82 -3.70
CA SER A 15 45.19 -23.31 -4.72
C SER A 15 44.83 -22.05 -5.52
N LEU A 16 45.05 -20.84 -4.97
CA LEU A 16 45.55 -19.67 -5.73
C LEU A 16 45.98 -18.50 -4.81
N MET A 17 47.16 -18.57 -4.18
CA MET A 17 47.75 -17.41 -3.49
C MET A 17 49.26 -17.36 -3.72
N VAL A 18 49.64 -17.04 -4.97
CA VAL A 18 50.94 -16.43 -5.26
C VAL A 18 50.65 -15.24 -6.18
N ALA A 19 50.25 -14.13 -5.59
CA ALA A 19 50.17 -12.84 -6.28
C ALA A 19 50.57 -11.74 -5.28
N THR A 20 51.87 -11.46 -5.28
CA THR A 20 52.50 -10.16 -5.00
C THR A 20 51.79 -9.22 -4.01
N PHE A 21 52.19 -9.30 -2.73
CA PHE A 21 52.07 -8.15 -1.83
C PHE A 21 53.14 -7.13 -2.19
N THR A 22 52.71 -5.92 -2.56
CA THR A 22 53.54 -4.73 -2.40
C THR A 22 53.43 -4.32 -0.94
N SER A 23 54.57 -4.20 -0.27
CA SER A 23 54.68 -3.84 1.14
C SER A 23 54.09 -2.47 1.41
N GLY A 24 53.06 -2.39 2.27
CA GLY A 24 52.80 -1.19 3.06
C GLY A 24 54.01 -0.91 3.96
N ALA A 25 54.50 0.32 3.93
CA ALA A 25 55.85 0.70 4.33
C ALA A 25 56.14 0.73 5.86
N ASN A 26 55.40 0.03 6.72
CA ASN A 26 55.61 0.11 8.19
C ASN A 26 55.36 -1.19 8.98
N ALA A 27 55.46 -2.38 8.36
CA ALA A 27 55.47 -3.63 9.14
C ALA A 27 56.93 -4.00 9.50
N ALA A 28 57.23 -4.16 10.80
CA ALA A 28 58.49 -4.76 11.23
C ALA A 28 58.26 -6.29 11.29
N PRO A 29 58.76 -7.09 10.32
CA PRO A 29 58.42 -8.49 10.23
C PRO A 29 59.00 -9.27 11.41
N LEU A 30 58.19 -10.18 11.98
CA LEU A 30 58.70 -11.24 12.83
C LEU A 30 59.77 -12.01 12.03
N SER A 31 60.92 -12.23 12.64
CA SER A 31 62.02 -12.97 12.03
C SER A 31 62.41 -14.11 12.97
N HIS A 32 63.25 -15.02 12.50
CA HIS A 32 63.75 -16.11 13.33
C HIS A 32 65.22 -16.40 13.02
N ASN A 33 65.91 -17.00 13.99
CA ASN A 33 67.24 -17.57 13.82
C ASN A 33 67.25 -18.95 14.47
N VAL A 34 67.65 -19.98 13.72
CA VAL A 34 67.77 -21.34 14.24
C VAL A 34 69.22 -21.63 14.58
N GLU A 35 69.48 -22.11 15.80
CA GLU A 35 70.81 -22.51 16.24
C GLU A 35 71.45 -23.47 15.24
N VAL A 36 72.72 -23.22 14.90
CA VAL A 36 73.42 -23.98 13.86
C VAL A 36 73.87 -25.34 14.38
N ASN A 37 74.24 -25.41 15.66
CA ASN A 37 74.81 -26.59 16.31
C ASN A 37 73.89 -27.07 17.46
N GLY A 38 74.17 -28.24 18.04
CA GLY A 38 73.42 -28.74 19.21
C GLY A 38 72.20 -29.62 18.89
N TRP A 39 71.80 -29.74 17.62
CA TRP A 39 70.69 -30.61 17.20
C TRP A 39 71.10 -32.10 17.15
N PRO A 40 70.18 -33.05 17.44
CA PRO A 40 70.48 -34.48 17.41
C PRO A 40 70.90 -35.01 16.04
N ASN A 41 70.40 -34.40 14.97
CA ASN A 41 70.73 -34.67 13.58
C ASN A 41 70.21 -33.55 12.66
N THR A 42 70.67 -33.53 11.41
CA THR A 42 70.29 -32.51 10.41
C THR A 42 68.79 -32.50 10.12
N ALA A 43 68.12 -33.66 10.04
CA ALA A 43 66.69 -33.72 9.75
C ALA A 43 65.84 -33.05 10.85
N HIS A 44 66.26 -33.16 12.11
CA HIS A 44 65.59 -32.52 13.24
C HIS A 44 65.75 -30.99 13.17
N ARG A 45 66.95 -30.51 12.83
CA ARG A 45 67.20 -29.09 12.58
C ARG A 45 66.39 -28.56 11.38
N ASP A 46 66.36 -29.29 10.28
CA ASP A 46 65.64 -28.89 9.06
C ASP A 46 64.12 -28.85 9.28
N ALA A 47 63.59 -29.76 10.11
CA ALA A 47 62.19 -29.71 10.56
C ALA A 47 61.91 -28.45 11.40
N ALA A 48 62.83 -28.07 12.30
CA ALA A 48 62.74 -26.83 13.08
C ALA A 48 62.75 -25.60 12.17
N VAL A 49 63.69 -25.52 11.22
CA VAL A 49 63.81 -24.43 10.23
C VAL A 49 62.52 -24.32 9.41
N THR A 50 62.02 -25.44 8.88
CA THR A 50 60.81 -25.46 8.07
C THR A 50 59.59 -24.99 8.87
N ALA A 51 59.40 -25.53 10.07
CA ALA A 51 58.26 -25.21 10.90
C ALA A 51 58.27 -23.74 11.36
N ILE A 52 59.40 -23.22 11.84
CA ILE A 52 59.47 -21.81 12.26
C ILE A 52 59.33 -20.85 11.07
N GLN A 53 59.88 -21.19 9.90
CA GLN A 53 59.70 -20.40 8.69
C GLN A 53 58.23 -20.32 8.28
N ASN A 54 57.52 -21.46 8.26
CA ASN A 54 56.09 -21.51 7.94
C ASN A 54 55.26 -20.69 8.93
N VAL A 55 55.54 -20.84 10.22
CA VAL A 55 54.81 -20.15 11.29
C VAL A 55 55.10 -18.65 11.28
N VAL A 56 56.36 -18.22 11.14
CA VAL A 56 56.73 -16.80 11.04
C VAL A 56 56.13 -16.16 9.79
N ASN A 57 56.18 -16.84 8.64
CA ASN A 57 55.52 -16.36 7.43
C ASN A 57 54.02 -16.20 7.65
N ARG A 58 53.37 -17.17 8.29
CA ARG A 58 51.94 -17.09 8.64
C ARG A 58 51.64 -15.90 9.56
N HIS A 59 52.46 -15.64 10.57
CA HIS A 59 52.26 -14.51 11.48
C HIS A 59 52.48 -13.17 10.78
N ASN A 60 53.46 -13.06 9.88
CA ASN A 60 53.71 -11.85 9.09
C ASN A 60 52.66 -11.60 8.00
N ILE A 61 52.04 -12.66 7.49
CA ILE A 61 50.91 -12.54 6.56
C ILE A 61 49.66 -12.10 7.32
N TYR A 62 49.41 -12.70 8.49
CA TYR A 62 48.14 -12.57 9.19
C TYR A 62 48.18 -11.75 10.50
N GLY A 63 49.19 -10.91 10.70
CA GLY A 63 49.31 -10.02 11.85
C GLY A 63 50.59 -9.17 11.85
N ASP A 64 50.63 -8.16 12.72
CA ASP A 64 51.86 -7.43 13.05
C ASP A 64 52.24 -7.72 14.50
N PHE A 65 53.38 -8.37 14.67
CA PHE A 65 53.88 -8.80 15.97
C PHE A 65 55.17 -8.08 16.37
N GLY A 66 55.53 -6.94 15.78
CA GLY A 66 56.51 -6.02 16.37
C GLY A 66 57.99 -6.31 16.12
N GLY A 67 58.36 -6.93 15.00
CA GLY A 67 59.76 -7.01 14.55
C GLY A 67 60.70 -7.89 15.38
N TYR A 68 60.18 -8.74 16.27
CA TYR A 68 61.02 -9.62 17.08
C TYR A 68 61.78 -10.66 16.25
N ASN A 69 62.90 -11.13 16.79
CA ASN A 69 63.66 -12.24 16.24
C ASN A 69 63.57 -13.45 17.17
N VAL A 70 62.84 -14.47 16.74
CA VAL A 70 62.64 -15.71 17.50
C VAL A 70 63.90 -16.56 17.41
N TYR A 71 64.64 -16.68 18.51
CA TYR A 71 65.78 -17.61 18.60
C TYR A 71 65.28 -19.03 18.87
N VAL A 72 65.57 -19.95 17.95
CA VAL A 72 65.14 -21.35 18.01
C VAL A 72 66.32 -22.26 18.30
N TYR A 73 66.21 -23.10 19.33
CA TYR A 73 67.31 -23.97 19.78
C TYR A 73 66.86 -25.37 20.15
N TYR A 74 67.81 -26.27 20.39
CA TYR A 74 67.54 -27.63 20.85
C TYR A 74 68.12 -27.88 22.25
N ASN A 75 67.35 -28.55 23.11
CA ASN A 75 67.85 -29.07 24.38
C ASN A 75 67.16 -30.40 24.71
N ALA A 76 67.96 -31.45 24.91
CA ALA A 76 67.46 -32.80 25.21
C ALA A 76 66.67 -32.89 26.53
N GLY A 77 66.82 -31.91 27.44
CA GLY A 77 66.03 -31.80 28.66
C GLY A 77 64.61 -31.29 28.44
N ILE A 78 64.30 -30.73 27.27
CA ILE A 78 62.95 -30.30 26.90
C ILE A 78 62.16 -31.55 26.45
N PRO A 79 60.98 -31.83 27.03
CA PRO A 79 60.18 -33.00 26.62
C PRO A 79 59.64 -32.89 25.19
N THR A 80 59.06 -31.74 24.83
CA THR A 80 58.46 -31.50 23.49
C THR A 80 58.96 -30.19 22.91
N ALA A 81 58.53 -29.07 23.48
CA ALA A 81 59.00 -27.73 23.15
C ALA A 81 58.68 -26.79 24.33
N GLU A 82 59.30 -25.62 24.37
CA GLU A 82 59.01 -24.57 25.36
C GLU A 82 59.29 -23.18 24.77
N ALA A 83 58.57 -22.17 25.26
CA ALA A 83 58.88 -20.78 24.99
C ALA A 83 58.49 -19.87 26.16
N SER A 84 59.16 -18.73 26.25
CA SER A 84 58.84 -17.64 27.20
C SER A 84 58.62 -16.33 26.45
N TYR A 85 57.89 -15.41 27.07
CA TYR A 85 57.57 -14.11 26.48
C TYR A 85 58.85 -13.39 26.00
N GLU A 86 58.94 -13.14 24.69
CA GLU A 86 60.10 -12.52 24.02
C GLU A 86 61.46 -13.21 24.28
N GLY A 87 61.48 -14.47 24.75
CA GLY A 87 62.69 -15.21 25.08
C GLY A 87 63.27 -16.04 23.93
N SER A 88 63.29 -17.36 24.10
CA SER A 88 63.73 -18.32 23.09
C SER A 88 62.66 -19.40 22.91
N LEU A 89 62.62 -20.02 21.73
CA LEU A 89 61.76 -21.16 21.43
C LEU A 89 62.63 -22.43 21.37
N GLY A 90 62.52 -23.28 22.38
CA GLY A 90 63.32 -24.50 22.51
C GLY A 90 62.56 -25.74 22.05
N PHE A 91 63.24 -26.65 21.35
CA PHE A 91 62.71 -27.97 20.99
C PHE A 91 63.45 -29.10 21.71
N GLY A 92 62.70 -30.18 21.94
CA GLY A 92 63.11 -31.36 22.69
C GLY A 92 63.09 -32.65 21.88
N GLY A 93 62.78 -33.77 22.53
CA GLY A 93 62.85 -35.11 21.93
C GLY A 93 61.96 -35.37 20.69
N THR A 94 60.94 -34.54 20.44
CA THR A 94 59.97 -34.70 19.33
C THR A 94 60.31 -33.79 18.15
N TYR A 95 60.19 -34.28 16.91
CA TYR A 95 60.44 -33.45 15.72
C TYR A 95 59.50 -32.23 15.66
N PRO A 96 60.04 -31.02 15.45
CA PRO A 96 59.25 -29.81 15.28
C PRO A 96 58.27 -29.93 14.11
N ASN A 97 57.07 -29.39 14.30
CA ASN A 97 56.06 -29.26 13.27
C ASN A 97 55.34 -27.92 13.41
N ASP A 98 54.61 -27.49 12.39
CA ASP A 98 53.89 -26.21 12.38
C ASP A 98 52.99 -26.01 13.60
N ARG A 99 52.31 -27.06 14.06
CA ARG A 99 51.35 -27.00 15.18
C ARG A 99 52.04 -26.67 16.48
N VAL A 100 53.03 -27.48 16.84
CA VAL A 100 53.82 -27.30 18.06
C VAL A 100 54.57 -25.97 17.98
N THR A 101 55.15 -25.65 16.83
CA THR A 101 55.92 -24.40 16.66
C THR A 101 55.04 -23.17 16.80
N GLN A 102 53.83 -23.17 16.25
CA GLN A 102 52.88 -22.07 16.42
C GLN A 102 52.34 -22.00 17.85
N HIS A 103 52.05 -23.13 18.47
CA HIS A 103 51.67 -23.19 19.88
C HIS A 103 52.74 -22.54 20.77
N GLU A 104 54.01 -22.89 20.61
CA GLU A 104 55.09 -22.27 21.36
C GLU A 104 55.30 -20.80 20.99
N LEU A 105 55.11 -20.44 19.73
CA LEU A 105 55.17 -19.03 19.34
C LEU A 105 54.06 -18.23 20.03
N ASN A 106 52.90 -18.81 20.34
CA ASN A 106 51.87 -18.13 21.15
C ASN A 106 52.40 -17.78 22.55
N HIS A 107 53.17 -18.69 23.16
CA HIS A 107 53.86 -18.44 24.42
C HIS A 107 54.95 -17.39 24.28
N TYR A 108 55.74 -17.43 23.21
CA TYR A 108 56.70 -16.36 22.91
C TYR A 108 56.01 -14.99 22.78
N LEU A 109 54.81 -14.98 22.19
CA LEU A 109 53.98 -13.79 21.97
C LEU A 109 53.11 -13.41 23.19
N GLY A 110 53.24 -14.10 24.32
CA GLY A 110 52.69 -13.67 25.61
C GLY A 110 51.52 -14.49 26.15
N SER A 111 51.03 -15.49 25.41
CA SER A 111 50.06 -16.43 25.98
C SER A 111 50.69 -17.20 27.13
N GLY A 112 50.07 -17.24 28.30
CA GLY A 112 50.61 -17.92 29.49
C GLY A 112 51.82 -17.24 30.16
N THR A 113 52.66 -16.56 29.39
CA THR A 113 54.01 -16.13 29.81
C THR A 113 54.13 -14.64 30.06
N TYR A 114 53.17 -13.83 29.59
CA TYR A 114 53.11 -12.39 29.89
C TYR A 114 52.42 -12.15 31.23
N TRP A 115 52.92 -11.19 32.03
CA TRP A 115 52.45 -10.94 33.40
C TRP A 115 50.93 -10.68 33.49
N ASN A 116 50.34 -10.08 32.45
CA ASN A 116 48.92 -9.73 32.43
C ASN A 116 47.99 -10.88 31.99
N TRP A 117 48.53 -12.05 31.61
CA TRP A 117 47.77 -13.20 31.13
C TRP A 117 46.66 -13.63 32.10
N TYR A 118 47.02 -13.85 33.37
CA TYR A 118 46.07 -14.35 34.37
C TYR A 118 44.99 -13.32 34.75
N ASN A 119 45.29 -12.03 34.62
CA ASN A 119 44.32 -10.96 34.86
C ASN A 119 43.21 -10.92 33.80
N MET A 120 43.43 -11.54 32.63
CA MET A 120 42.41 -11.65 31.59
C MET A 120 41.37 -12.74 31.88
N PHE A 121 41.51 -13.49 32.97
CA PHE A 121 40.58 -14.57 33.32
C PHE A 121 39.92 -14.43 34.70
N PRO A 122 39.36 -13.25 35.08
CA PRO A 122 38.85 -13.01 36.43
C PRO A 122 37.68 -13.92 36.84
N SER A 123 36.94 -14.46 35.87
CA SER A 123 35.82 -15.39 36.06
C SER A 123 36.09 -16.80 35.51
N GLY A 124 37.37 -17.11 35.22
CA GLY A 124 37.77 -18.37 34.58
C GLY A 124 37.51 -18.44 33.06
N TYR A 125 37.14 -17.32 32.45
CA TYR A 125 37.02 -17.12 30.99
C TYR A 125 37.68 -15.80 30.60
N TRP A 126 38.16 -15.69 29.35
CA TRP A 126 38.79 -14.47 28.84
C TRP A 126 37.81 -13.29 28.92
N SER A 127 38.24 -12.17 29.51
CA SER A 127 37.41 -10.98 29.72
C SER A 127 37.73 -9.83 28.76
N GLY A 128 38.78 -9.96 27.94
CA GLY A 128 39.16 -8.94 26.97
C GLY A 128 38.13 -8.83 25.84
N THR A 129 37.85 -7.59 25.42
CA THR A 129 36.76 -7.27 24.49
C THR A 129 37.07 -7.76 23.07
N ASN A 130 38.34 -7.69 22.64
CA ASN A 130 38.72 -8.01 21.27
C ASN A 130 38.63 -9.53 21.02
N VAL A 131 39.21 -10.34 21.91
CA VAL A 131 39.14 -11.79 21.79
C VAL A 131 37.71 -12.29 21.96
N SER A 132 36.94 -11.73 22.92
CA SER A 132 35.56 -12.16 23.17
C SER A 132 34.67 -11.97 21.93
N LYS A 133 34.76 -10.82 21.26
CA LYS A 133 34.05 -10.56 20.01
C LYS A 133 34.52 -11.50 18.90
N LEU A 134 35.83 -11.68 18.76
CA LEU A 134 36.42 -12.48 17.69
C LEU A 134 36.00 -13.96 17.78
N ILE A 135 36.03 -14.56 18.97
CA ILE A 135 35.63 -15.97 19.15
C ILE A 135 34.12 -16.16 19.03
N GLN A 136 33.32 -15.16 19.41
CA GLN A 136 31.87 -15.19 19.22
C GLN A 136 31.49 -15.10 17.73
N GLN A 137 32.29 -14.40 16.92
CA GLN A 137 32.15 -14.47 15.46
C GLN A 137 32.50 -15.85 14.91
N PHE A 138 33.53 -16.50 15.43
CA PHE A 138 33.94 -17.82 14.97
C PHE A 138 32.93 -18.91 15.30
N ASP A 139 32.42 -18.93 16.55
CA ASP A 139 31.67 -20.08 17.08
C ASP A 139 30.39 -19.69 17.86
N GLY A 140 29.88 -18.46 17.70
CA GLY A 140 28.58 -17.97 18.21
C GLY A 140 28.61 -17.31 19.59
N ASP A 141 27.49 -16.71 20.01
CA ASP A 141 27.36 -15.89 21.26
C ASP A 141 27.75 -16.60 22.56
N GLY A 142 27.79 -17.94 22.54
CA GLY A 142 28.23 -18.80 23.65
C GLY A 142 29.73 -19.12 23.66
N ALA A 143 30.49 -18.75 22.63
CA ALA A 143 31.91 -19.05 22.52
C ALA A 143 32.69 -18.40 23.67
N ARG A 144 33.49 -19.21 24.37
CA ARG A 144 34.32 -18.76 25.49
C ARG A 144 35.69 -19.39 25.36
N LEU A 145 36.69 -18.61 25.74
CA LEU A 145 38.07 -19.05 25.85
C LEU A 145 38.40 -19.19 27.34
N TRP A 146 38.98 -20.32 27.76
CA TRP A 146 39.36 -20.56 29.14
C TRP A 146 40.81 -21.02 29.26
N PRO A 147 41.48 -20.76 30.39
CA PRO A 147 42.86 -21.14 30.58
C PRO A 147 42.96 -22.57 31.17
N ALA A 148 44.09 -23.21 30.95
CA ALA A 148 44.56 -24.33 31.76
C ALA A 148 46.08 -24.19 31.97
N GLY A 149 46.46 -23.53 33.06
CA GLY A 149 47.86 -23.14 33.30
C GLY A 149 48.31 -22.08 32.30
N TYR A 150 49.37 -22.40 31.55
CA TYR A 150 49.91 -21.54 30.49
C TYR A 150 49.11 -21.64 29.18
N HIS A 151 48.32 -22.71 29.01
CA HIS A 151 47.57 -23.00 27.80
C HIS A 151 46.16 -22.37 27.82
N PHE A 152 45.55 -22.27 26.65
CA PHE A 152 44.16 -21.87 26.51
C PHE A 152 43.38 -22.76 25.55
N TYR A 153 42.07 -22.85 25.78
CA TYR A 153 41.17 -23.72 25.02
C TYR A 153 39.94 -22.96 24.57
N PRO A 154 39.30 -23.38 23.46
CA PRO A 154 39.69 -24.47 22.55
C PRO A 154 40.72 -24.08 21.45
N TYR A 155 41.20 -22.83 21.44
CA TYR A 155 41.94 -22.26 20.31
C TYR A 155 43.48 -22.29 20.43
N GLY A 156 44.01 -22.97 21.45
CA GLY A 156 45.42 -22.87 21.83
C GLY A 156 46.39 -23.70 20.98
N LEU A 157 45.91 -24.60 20.13
CA LEU A 157 46.73 -25.57 19.38
C LEU A 157 47.49 -26.55 20.31
N ASN A 158 46.89 -26.88 21.45
CA ASN A 158 47.46 -27.69 22.51
C ASN A 158 47.66 -29.17 22.09
N TYR A 159 46.79 -29.66 21.21
CA TYR A 159 46.81 -31.04 20.71
C TYR A 159 46.61 -31.07 19.20
N ASP A 160 47.16 -32.09 18.53
CA ASP A 160 46.92 -32.30 17.09
C ASP A 160 45.43 -32.43 16.76
N SER A 161 44.63 -32.95 17.70
CA SER A 161 43.18 -33.06 17.56
C SER A 161 42.43 -31.72 17.56
N GLU A 162 43.10 -30.61 17.91
CA GLU A 162 42.55 -29.25 17.80
C GLU A 162 42.75 -28.68 16.39
N VAL A 163 43.73 -29.16 15.63
CA VAL A 163 43.97 -28.71 14.25
C VAL A 163 43.13 -29.54 13.29
N THR A 164 42.04 -28.94 12.82
CA THR A 164 41.18 -29.54 11.81
C THR A 164 41.61 -29.21 10.39
N ASP A 165 42.36 -28.12 10.20
CA ASP A 165 42.68 -27.51 8.90
C ASP A 165 43.63 -26.30 9.07
N ASN A 166 43.98 -25.65 7.95
CA ASN A 166 44.81 -24.43 7.95
C ASN A 166 44.15 -23.17 8.54
N ALA A 167 42.82 -23.04 8.48
CA ALA A 167 42.08 -21.93 9.08
C ALA A 167 42.17 -21.93 10.62
N THR A 168 42.31 -23.09 11.26
CA THR A 168 42.62 -23.18 12.70
C THR A 168 43.90 -22.42 13.05
N TYR A 169 44.94 -22.51 12.23
CA TYR A 169 46.16 -21.73 12.43
C TYR A 169 45.94 -20.24 12.26
N MET A 170 45.14 -19.83 11.27
CA MET A 170 44.82 -18.42 11.04
C MET A 170 43.99 -17.81 12.17
N ARG A 171 42.97 -18.56 12.66
CA ARG A 171 42.19 -18.16 13.84
C ARG A 171 43.07 -17.97 15.05
N ASN A 172 44.04 -18.87 15.25
CA ASN A 172 45.00 -18.76 16.33
C ASN A 172 45.88 -17.49 16.21
N VAL A 173 46.38 -17.14 15.01
CA VAL A 173 47.11 -15.88 14.80
C VAL A 173 46.24 -14.65 15.14
N ALA A 174 45.00 -14.63 14.64
CA ALA A 174 44.07 -13.52 14.90
C ALA A 174 43.70 -13.40 16.39
N ILE A 175 43.50 -14.54 17.07
CA ILE A 175 43.27 -14.59 18.52
C ILE A 175 44.50 -14.09 19.26
N MET A 176 45.71 -14.52 18.88
CA MET A 176 46.95 -14.03 19.50
C MET A 176 47.13 -12.53 19.33
N TYR A 177 46.81 -12.00 18.16
CA TYR A 177 46.82 -10.58 17.90
C TYR A 177 45.83 -9.82 18.83
N ALA A 178 44.58 -10.28 18.90
CA ALA A 178 43.56 -9.72 19.78
C ALA A 178 43.91 -9.87 21.27
N MET A 179 44.54 -10.98 21.65
CA MET A 179 45.01 -11.23 23.01
C MET A 179 46.07 -10.22 23.42
N ARG A 180 47.01 -9.91 22.52
CA ARG A 180 48.05 -8.89 22.78
C ARG A 180 47.43 -7.51 22.99
N GLN A 181 46.43 -7.14 22.18
CA GLN A 181 45.66 -5.91 22.35
C GLN A 181 44.95 -5.85 23.72
N ASP A 182 44.21 -6.90 24.07
CA ASP A 182 43.48 -7.00 25.34
C ASP A 182 44.43 -6.99 26.56
N MET A 183 45.63 -7.59 26.44
CA MET A 183 46.65 -7.61 27.48
C MET A 183 47.47 -6.31 27.60
N GLY A 184 47.22 -5.32 26.74
CA GLY A 184 47.96 -4.05 26.72
C GLY A 184 49.39 -4.16 26.17
N ILE A 185 49.68 -5.20 25.39
CA ILE A 185 50.95 -5.34 24.67
C ILE A 185 50.84 -4.52 23.38
N HIS A 186 51.57 -3.40 23.30
CA HIS A 186 51.51 -2.48 22.15
C HIS A 186 51.80 -3.22 20.83
N THR A 187 50.81 -3.27 19.93
CA THR A 187 51.02 -3.57 18.51
C THR A 187 50.50 -2.40 17.68
N ALA A 188 51.11 -2.13 16.51
CA ALA A 188 50.56 -1.19 15.56
C ALA A 188 49.15 -1.65 15.15
N ASN A 189 48.33 -0.72 14.68
CA ASN A 189 47.09 -1.00 13.96
C ASN A 189 47.34 -2.15 12.96
N PRO A 190 46.49 -3.21 12.89
CA PRO A 190 46.80 -4.33 12.01
C PRO A 190 46.94 -3.82 10.57
N PRO A 191 47.75 -4.44 9.69
CA PRO A 191 48.08 -3.88 8.38
C PRO A 191 46.87 -3.60 7.46
N TRP A 192 45.69 -4.11 7.82
CA TRP A 192 44.39 -3.87 7.17
C TRP A 192 43.56 -2.72 7.77
N SER A 193 43.95 -2.12 8.90
CA SER A 193 43.14 -1.11 9.65
C SER A 193 43.24 0.35 9.17
N THR A 194 43.69 0.58 7.94
CA THR A 194 43.72 1.94 7.34
C THR A 194 43.27 1.99 5.87
N SER A 195 42.80 0.88 5.33
CA SER A 195 42.40 0.74 3.92
C SER A 195 40.90 0.54 3.82
N THR A 196 40.24 1.21 2.87
CA THR A 196 38.89 0.80 2.45
C THR A 196 38.98 -0.60 1.87
N VAL A 197 38.33 -1.56 2.52
CA VAL A 197 38.29 -2.95 2.09
C VAL A 197 37.18 -3.12 1.07
N THR A 198 37.49 -3.62 -0.12
CA THR A 198 36.52 -3.72 -1.21
C THR A 198 36.10 -5.16 -1.48
N LEU A 199 34.82 -5.37 -1.76
CA LEU A 199 34.31 -6.66 -2.19
C LEU A 199 34.88 -6.96 -3.58
N THR A 200 35.44 -8.16 -3.75
CA THR A 200 36.17 -8.54 -4.98
C THR A 200 35.28 -9.17 -6.04
N ALA A 201 34.15 -9.73 -5.63
CA ALA A 201 33.11 -10.31 -6.49
C ALA A 201 31.79 -10.41 -5.71
N SER A 202 30.66 -10.54 -6.41
CA SER A 202 29.38 -10.83 -5.75
C SER A 202 29.41 -12.18 -5.06
N ASP A 203 28.82 -12.27 -3.87
CA ASP A 203 28.68 -13.51 -3.12
C ASP A 203 27.94 -14.57 -3.96
N PRO A 204 28.59 -15.71 -4.26
CA PRO A 204 27.91 -16.86 -4.84
C PRO A 204 26.73 -17.31 -3.98
N TRP A 205 25.76 -17.99 -4.60
CA TRP A 205 24.65 -18.60 -3.88
C TRP A 205 25.14 -19.55 -2.78
N GLY A 206 24.54 -19.45 -1.59
CA GLY A 206 24.92 -20.23 -0.42
C GLY A 206 26.19 -19.76 0.30
N THR A 207 26.80 -18.65 -0.13
CA THR A 207 27.95 -18.02 0.54
C THR A 207 27.59 -16.65 1.10
N SER A 208 28.41 -16.12 2.01
CA SER A 208 28.19 -14.83 2.65
C SER A 208 29.53 -14.20 3.06
N ALA A 209 29.87 -13.06 2.47
CA ALA A 209 30.97 -12.20 2.92
C ALA A 209 30.56 -11.31 4.11
N PHE A 210 29.28 -11.32 4.51
CA PHE A 210 28.77 -10.45 5.57
C PHE A 210 29.32 -10.76 6.96
N ASN A 211 29.49 -12.05 7.30
CA ASN A 211 30.06 -12.56 8.55
C ASN A 211 30.49 -14.03 8.36
N TRP A 212 31.32 -14.53 9.28
CA TRP A 212 31.58 -15.98 9.37
C TRP A 212 30.33 -16.74 9.81
N PHE A 213 29.99 -17.82 9.10
CA PHE A 213 28.92 -18.76 9.48
C PHE A 213 29.51 -20.16 9.63
N GLY A 214 29.59 -20.64 10.87
CA GLY A 214 30.09 -21.98 11.16
C GLY A 214 29.06 -23.05 10.83
N GLY A 215 29.34 -23.92 9.85
CA GLY A 215 28.58 -25.15 9.63
C GLY A 215 28.47 -25.58 8.17
N GLY A 216 29.21 -26.63 7.80
CA GLY A 216 28.85 -27.65 6.78
C GLY A 216 28.63 -27.25 5.31
N TYR A 217 28.31 -25.99 4.99
CA TYR A 217 28.15 -25.52 3.62
C TYR A 217 29.50 -25.01 3.10
N SER A 218 29.85 -25.40 1.87
CA SER A 218 31.18 -25.28 1.28
C SER A 218 31.56 -23.87 0.82
N GLY A 219 31.45 -22.85 1.67
CA GLY A 219 31.72 -21.48 1.23
C GLY A 219 31.83 -20.42 2.32
N SER A 220 32.74 -20.61 3.28
CA SER A 220 33.25 -19.50 4.08
C SER A 220 34.17 -18.63 3.20
N TYR A 221 33.56 -17.76 2.40
CA TYR A 221 34.25 -16.85 1.49
C TYR A 221 34.34 -15.47 2.16
N PRO A 222 35.53 -14.97 2.51
CA PRO A 222 35.64 -13.62 3.05
C PRO A 222 35.20 -12.60 1.99
N GLY A 223 35.44 -12.85 0.69
CA GLY A 223 34.99 -12.00 -0.43
C GLY A 223 35.60 -10.61 -0.51
N TRP A 224 36.32 -10.21 0.52
CA TRP A 224 36.95 -8.92 0.72
C TRP A 224 38.40 -8.91 0.24
N SER A 225 38.88 -7.74 -0.20
CA SER A 225 40.23 -7.55 -0.75
C SER A 225 41.37 -7.84 0.24
N ASP A 226 41.09 -7.82 1.55
CA ASP A 226 42.02 -8.18 2.61
C ASP A 226 41.98 -9.69 2.94
N ASN A 227 41.04 -10.44 2.35
CA ASN A 227 40.76 -11.85 2.61
C ASN A 227 40.31 -12.17 4.05
N TYR A 228 39.77 -11.20 4.78
CA TYR A 228 39.20 -11.42 6.11
C TYR A 228 37.69 -11.24 6.10
N PHE A 229 37.02 -11.90 7.05
CA PHE A 229 35.65 -11.52 7.38
C PHE A 229 35.62 -10.12 8.01
N PRO A 230 34.47 -9.42 7.93
CA PRO A 230 34.32 -8.11 8.52
C PRO A 230 34.79 -8.04 9.97
N HIS A 231 35.71 -7.12 10.25
CA HIS A 231 36.31 -6.94 11.56
C HIS A 231 36.38 -5.46 11.94
N THR A 232 36.49 -5.20 13.24
CA THR A 232 36.62 -3.85 13.78
C THR A 232 37.87 -3.14 13.25
N GLY A 233 37.81 -1.83 13.08
CA GLY A 233 38.92 -1.02 12.57
C GLY A 233 39.00 -0.92 11.04
N ALA A 234 38.04 -1.48 10.29
CA ALA A 234 37.99 -1.41 8.83
C ALA A 234 36.64 -0.92 8.30
N ALA A 235 36.71 -0.14 7.22
CA ALA A 235 35.57 0.31 6.44
C ALA A 235 35.45 -0.53 5.17
N TYR A 236 34.28 -1.11 4.94
CA TYR A 236 34.02 -2.02 3.84
C TYR A 236 33.21 -1.36 2.73
N SER A 237 33.43 -1.76 1.48
CA SER A 237 32.77 -1.20 0.30
C SER A 237 32.46 -2.26 -0.74
N THR A 238 31.20 -2.38 -1.18
CA THR A 238 30.77 -3.47 -2.08
C THR A 238 31.23 -3.33 -3.52
N GLY A 239 31.72 -2.16 -3.96
CA GLY A 239 31.72 -1.81 -5.38
C GLY A 239 30.35 -2.05 -6.02
N ALA A 240 30.33 -2.58 -7.25
CA ALA A 240 29.12 -2.97 -7.98
C ALA A 240 28.66 -4.41 -7.68
N PHE A 241 29.13 -5.01 -6.59
CA PHE A 241 28.90 -6.42 -6.28
C PHE A 241 27.85 -6.60 -5.18
N ALA A 242 27.24 -7.79 -5.14
CA ALA A 242 26.23 -8.16 -4.15
C ALA A 242 26.87 -8.89 -2.97
N ILE A 243 26.60 -8.42 -1.74
CA ILE A 243 26.91 -9.12 -0.49
C ILE A 243 25.64 -9.75 0.08
N ARG A 244 25.73 -10.96 0.63
CA ARG A 244 24.63 -11.71 1.22
C ARG A 244 24.82 -11.84 2.73
N THR A 245 23.75 -11.68 3.50
CA THR A 245 23.76 -12.09 4.91
C THR A 245 23.92 -13.62 5.01
N PRO A 246 24.38 -14.16 6.15
CA PRO A 246 24.40 -15.60 6.33
C PRO A 246 22.99 -16.23 6.24
N GLN A 247 22.93 -17.50 5.81
CA GLN A 247 21.70 -18.25 5.68
C GLN A 247 21.21 -18.78 7.05
N GLY A 248 19.90 -18.67 7.34
CA GLY A 248 19.27 -19.24 8.54
C GLY A 248 18.48 -18.23 9.38
N TYR A 249 18.17 -18.56 10.64
CA TYR A 249 17.44 -17.67 11.57
C TYR A 249 18.27 -16.42 11.93
N PRO A 250 17.87 -15.18 11.57
CA PRO A 250 18.86 -14.12 11.34
C PRO A 250 18.94 -13.03 12.41
N GLY A 251 19.69 -13.25 13.48
CA GLY A 251 20.24 -12.15 14.30
C GLY A 251 21.70 -11.93 13.93
N TRP A 252 22.02 -11.00 13.03
CA TRP A 252 23.40 -10.78 12.55
C TRP A 252 23.86 -9.37 12.82
N THR A 253 25.08 -9.21 13.35
CA THR A 253 25.72 -7.89 13.45
C THR A 253 26.96 -7.85 12.57
N PHE A 254 27.01 -6.94 11.60
CA PHE A 254 28.18 -6.77 10.74
C PHE A 254 29.42 -6.39 11.56
N GLY A 255 30.52 -7.13 11.36
CA GLY A 255 31.73 -6.97 12.18
C GLY A 255 32.58 -5.74 11.88
N GLY A 256 32.38 -5.08 10.72
CA GLY A 256 33.13 -3.90 10.29
C GLY A 256 32.65 -2.58 10.88
N ASP A 257 33.49 -1.54 10.82
CA ASP A 257 33.16 -0.19 11.31
C ASP A 257 32.09 0.50 10.44
N SER A 258 32.10 0.21 9.14
CA SER A 258 31.08 0.65 8.20
C SER A 258 30.97 -0.29 6.99
N LEU A 259 29.80 -0.33 6.36
CA LEU A 259 29.59 -0.98 5.07
C LEU A 259 29.05 0.05 4.08
N THR A 260 29.75 0.29 2.97
CA THR A 260 29.29 1.13 1.86
C THR A 260 28.74 0.25 0.73
N VAL A 261 27.47 0.40 0.39
CA VAL A 261 26.87 -0.23 -0.79
C VAL A 261 26.83 0.80 -1.91
N ASN A 262 27.69 0.62 -2.91
CA ASN A 262 27.86 1.57 -4.01
C ASN A 262 26.83 1.34 -5.11
N ALA A 263 26.77 2.26 -6.08
CA ALA A 263 25.98 2.10 -7.29
C ALA A 263 26.26 0.75 -7.97
N GLY A 264 25.18 0.01 -8.26
CA GLY A 264 25.23 -1.35 -8.81
C GLY A 264 25.46 -2.46 -7.77
N GLY A 265 25.95 -2.12 -6.57
CA GLY A 265 26.12 -3.07 -5.46
C GLY A 265 24.82 -3.34 -4.71
N GLN A 266 24.76 -4.49 -4.03
CA GLN A 266 23.56 -4.92 -3.31
C GLN A 266 23.88 -5.51 -1.93
N LEU A 267 23.05 -5.24 -0.92
CA LEU A 267 22.95 -6.01 0.31
C LEU A 267 21.72 -6.92 0.22
N LEU A 268 21.93 -8.22 0.17
CA LEU A 268 20.91 -9.25 -0.02
C LEU A 268 20.66 -9.98 1.30
N PHE A 269 19.39 -10.01 1.73
CA PHE A 269 18.99 -10.83 2.86
C PHE A 269 18.85 -12.30 2.45
N ASN A 270 19.36 -13.20 3.30
CA ASN A 270 19.32 -14.66 3.14
C ASN A 270 18.78 -15.38 4.39
N GLY A 271 18.11 -14.63 5.27
CA GLY A 271 17.57 -15.14 6.53
C GLY A 271 16.16 -15.71 6.43
N TRP A 272 15.71 -16.38 7.50
CA TRP A 272 14.42 -17.08 7.59
C TRP A 272 13.72 -16.75 8.93
N GLY A 273 12.39 -16.70 8.96
CA GLY A 273 11.60 -16.42 10.17
C GLY A 273 11.22 -14.94 10.36
N THR A 274 10.55 -14.63 11.47
CA THR A 274 9.72 -13.42 11.60
C THR A 274 10.23 -12.33 12.53
N ASP A 275 11.24 -12.56 13.37
CA ASP A 275 11.54 -11.63 14.50
C ASP A 275 13.01 -11.21 14.65
N ASN A 276 13.90 -11.57 13.72
CA ASN A 276 15.32 -11.35 13.90
C ASN A 276 15.89 -10.21 13.04
N ALA A 277 16.86 -9.46 13.58
CA ALA A 277 17.41 -8.25 12.96
C ALA A 277 18.84 -8.40 12.44
N VAL A 278 19.09 -7.82 11.27
CA VAL A 278 20.42 -7.59 10.68
C VAL A 278 20.87 -6.18 11.06
N THR A 279 21.90 -6.09 11.89
CA THR A 279 22.44 -4.85 12.43
C THR A 279 23.72 -4.47 11.71
N ILE A 280 23.76 -3.26 11.14
CA ILE A 280 24.98 -2.66 10.60
C ILE A 280 25.15 -1.30 11.27
N ASN A 281 26.17 -1.18 12.13
CA ASN A 281 26.36 0.03 12.95
C ASN A 281 26.44 1.32 12.13
N ASN A 282 27.03 1.24 10.93
CA ASN A 282 27.13 2.34 9.98
C ASN A 282 27.03 1.83 8.53
N LEU A 283 25.80 1.75 8.00
CA LEU A 283 25.52 1.43 6.61
C LEU A 283 25.50 2.73 5.78
N ILE A 284 26.31 2.80 4.73
CA ILE A 284 26.35 3.91 3.78
C ILE A 284 25.80 3.42 2.44
N LEU A 285 24.68 3.96 1.98
CA LEU A 285 24.13 3.67 0.66
C LEU A 285 24.52 4.80 -0.31
N SER A 286 25.39 4.46 -1.25
CA SER A 286 25.94 5.37 -2.25
C SER A 286 25.46 4.99 -3.66
N GLY A 287 24.14 4.86 -3.82
CA GLY A 287 23.51 4.41 -5.05
C GLY A 287 23.19 2.92 -5.11
N GLY A 288 23.47 2.19 -4.03
CA GLY A 288 23.27 0.74 -3.94
C GLY A 288 21.86 0.33 -3.54
N THR A 289 21.62 -0.98 -3.52
CA THR A 289 20.31 -1.58 -3.18
C THR A 289 20.39 -2.43 -1.92
N VAL A 290 19.42 -2.30 -1.02
CA VAL A 290 19.12 -3.29 0.03
C VAL A 290 17.92 -4.11 -0.45
N ARG A 291 18.03 -5.44 -0.52
CA ARG A 291 17.01 -6.29 -1.13
C ARG A 291 16.66 -7.49 -0.26
N HIS A 292 15.36 -7.74 -0.11
CA HIS A 292 14.83 -8.97 0.46
C HIS A 292 14.44 -9.95 -0.66
N ASP A 293 15.23 -11.02 -0.82
CA ASP A 293 15.07 -11.99 -1.91
C ASP A 293 14.58 -13.37 -1.45
N GLN A 294 14.23 -13.53 -0.16
CA GLN A 294 13.79 -14.81 0.45
C GLN A 294 12.27 -14.96 0.46
N ASN A 295 11.72 -15.95 1.18
CA ASN A 295 10.31 -16.28 1.05
C ASN A 295 9.39 -15.16 1.60
N PRO A 296 8.13 -15.12 1.14
CA PRO A 296 7.14 -14.12 1.60
C PRO A 296 6.85 -14.11 3.10
N GLN A 297 7.12 -15.23 3.79
CA GLN A 297 6.91 -15.40 5.22
C GLN A 297 8.06 -14.87 6.08
N ASP A 298 9.23 -14.67 5.47
CA ASP A 298 10.42 -14.23 6.18
C ASP A 298 10.37 -12.70 6.37
N LEU A 299 11.03 -12.20 7.42
CA LEU A 299 11.08 -10.78 7.72
C LEU A 299 12.53 -10.29 7.74
N PHE A 300 12.86 -9.34 6.86
CA PHE A 300 14.14 -8.65 6.91
C PHE A 300 14.01 -7.39 7.77
N GLN A 301 14.48 -7.44 9.01
CA GLN A 301 14.61 -6.26 9.87
C GLN A 301 16.04 -5.66 9.78
N LEU A 302 16.18 -4.42 9.33
CA LEU A 302 17.46 -3.69 9.22
C LEU A 302 17.62 -2.71 10.38
N ALA A 303 18.62 -2.97 11.23
CA ALA A 303 18.97 -2.16 12.41
C ALA A 303 20.35 -1.51 12.28
N GLY A 304 20.67 -0.60 13.22
CA GLY A 304 21.91 0.18 13.23
C GLY A 304 21.69 1.61 12.74
N ASN A 305 22.56 2.14 11.87
CA ASN A 305 22.40 3.47 11.26
C ASN A 305 22.55 3.38 9.74
N VAL A 306 21.73 4.13 9.00
CA VAL A 306 21.80 4.21 7.53
C VAL A 306 22.07 5.66 7.11
N SER A 307 23.02 5.86 6.20
CA SER A 307 23.32 7.16 5.58
C SER A 307 23.25 7.06 4.06
N LEU A 308 22.49 7.96 3.42
CA LEU A 308 22.35 8.05 1.98
C LEU A 308 23.29 9.14 1.46
N THR A 309 24.31 8.77 0.67
CA THR A 309 25.18 9.73 -0.03
C THR A 309 24.75 9.94 -1.48
N SER A 310 23.91 9.06 -2.02
CA SER A 310 23.30 9.13 -3.34
C SER A 310 21.95 8.41 -3.32
N THR A 311 21.11 8.64 -4.33
CA THR A 311 19.79 7.99 -4.40
C THR A 311 19.92 6.47 -4.43
N SER A 312 19.39 5.80 -3.41
CA SER A 312 19.59 4.37 -3.17
C SER A 312 18.25 3.66 -3.00
N THR A 313 18.24 2.33 -3.17
CA THR A 313 17.01 1.55 -3.26
C THR A 313 16.85 0.59 -2.08
N ILE A 314 15.64 0.49 -1.55
CA ILE A 314 15.19 -0.64 -0.71
C ILE A 314 14.16 -1.41 -1.51
N GLU A 315 14.39 -2.71 -1.70
CA GLU A 315 13.58 -3.57 -2.53
C GLU A 315 13.05 -4.76 -1.72
N ALA A 316 11.76 -4.73 -1.44
CA ALA A 316 11.01 -5.83 -0.83
C ALA A 316 10.53 -6.80 -1.91
N ALA A 317 11.47 -7.51 -2.56
CA ALA A 317 11.20 -8.28 -3.78
C ALA A 317 10.32 -9.51 -3.54
N ASN A 318 10.68 -10.32 -2.54
CA ASN A 318 10.02 -11.59 -2.27
C ASN A 318 9.48 -11.70 -0.83
N GLY A 319 9.70 -10.68 0.02
CA GLY A 319 9.10 -10.58 1.35
C GLY A 319 9.27 -9.17 1.94
N PRO A 320 8.66 -8.89 3.11
CA PRO A 320 8.68 -7.57 3.75
C PRO A 320 10.07 -7.13 4.23
N VAL A 321 10.31 -5.82 4.26
CA VAL A 321 11.51 -5.18 4.84
C VAL A 321 11.08 -4.19 5.92
N ILE A 322 11.58 -4.32 7.15
CA ILE A 322 11.40 -3.33 8.22
C ILE A 322 12.72 -2.64 8.49
N VAL A 323 12.79 -1.33 8.28
CA VAL A 323 13.95 -0.51 8.62
C VAL A 323 13.72 0.08 10.01
N LEU A 324 14.38 -0.54 11.00
CA LEU A 324 14.44 -0.06 12.38
C LEU A 324 15.44 1.09 12.53
N ALA A 325 16.48 1.11 11.70
CA ALA A 325 17.53 2.11 11.72
C ALA A 325 17.03 3.50 11.27
N PRO A 326 17.47 4.61 11.90
CA PRO A 326 17.27 5.94 11.33
C PRO A 326 18.07 6.09 10.02
N ILE A 327 17.44 6.65 8.99
CA ILE A 327 18.08 6.98 7.71
C ILE A 327 18.43 8.47 7.68
N SER A 328 19.68 8.80 7.33
CA SER A 328 20.22 10.17 7.28
C SER A 328 20.94 10.43 5.94
N GLY A 329 21.52 11.62 5.75
CA GLY A 329 22.35 11.96 4.58
C GLY A 329 21.64 12.80 3.51
N SER A 330 22.35 13.13 2.42
CA SER A 330 21.84 14.00 1.36
C SER A 330 21.15 13.25 0.21
N GLY A 331 21.34 11.94 0.10
CA GLY A 331 20.78 11.10 -0.96
C GLY A 331 19.28 10.88 -0.83
N GLY A 332 18.65 10.48 -1.95
CA GLY A 332 17.24 10.08 -1.99
C GLY A 332 17.03 8.61 -1.62
N LEU A 333 15.83 8.26 -1.17
CA LEU A 333 15.42 6.88 -0.95
C LEU A 333 14.41 6.47 -2.03
N THR A 334 14.62 5.32 -2.66
CA THR A 334 13.63 4.67 -3.53
C THR A 334 13.17 3.36 -2.90
N THR A 335 11.85 3.14 -2.79
CA THR A 335 11.30 1.84 -2.35
C THR A 335 10.56 1.17 -3.50
N VAL A 336 10.78 -0.14 -3.67
CA VAL A 336 10.19 -0.97 -4.74
C VAL A 336 9.91 -2.40 -4.24
N GLY A 337 9.20 -3.18 -5.06
CA GLY A 337 8.82 -4.56 -4.76
C GLY A 337 7.32 -4.74 -4.48
N PRO A 338 6.78 -5.97 -4.55
CA PRO A 338 5.37 -6.25 -4.28
C PRO A 338 5.02 -6.38 -2.79
N TYR A 339 6.03 -6.49 -1.91
CA TYR A 339 5.87 -6.59 -0.46
C TYR A 339 6.10 -5.24 0.22
N PRO A 340 5.62 -5.05 1.48
CA PRO A 340 5.77 -3.77 2.15
C PRO A 340 7.21 -3.50 2.59
N THR A 341 7.63 -2.24 2.46
CA THR A 341 8.78 -1.67 3.18
C THR A 341 8.28 -0.80 4.31
N THR A 342 8.68 -1.04 5.56
CA THR A 342 8.27 -0.26 6.73
C THR A 342 9.43 0.57 7.25
N LEU A 343 9.21 1.87 7.48
CA LEU A 343 10.15 2.77 8.15
C LEU A 343 9.66 3.03 9.57
N SER A 344 10.44 2.62 10.57
CA SER A 344 10.03 2.66 11.99
C SER A 344 10.69 3.78 12.81
N ALA A 345 11.61 4.54 12.21
CA ALA A 345 12.34 5.63 12.87
C ALA A 345 12.07 7.01 12.24
N THR A 346 12.57 8.08 12.86
CA THR A 346 12.61 9.42 12.24
C THR A 346 13.73 9.46 11.20
N ASN A 347 13.38 9.63 9.93
CA ASN A 347 14.35 9.64 8.83
C ASN A 347 14.66 11.08 8.40
N THR A 348 15.94 11.44 8.48
CA THR A 348 16.45 12.81 8.32
C THR A 348 17.14 13.06 6.98
N HIS A 349 17.14 12.08 6.07
CA HIS A 349 17.73 12.25 4.75
C HIS A 349 17.02 13.36 3.95
N SER A 350 17.77 14.17 3.21
CA SER A 350 17.23 15.37 2.55
C SER A 350 16.92 15.20 1.06
N GLY A 351 17.32 14.08 0.44
CA GLY A 351 17.10 13.84 -0.99
C GLY A 351 15.67 13.42 -1.39
N GLY A 352 14.75 13.34 -0.42
CA GLY A 352 13.37 12.91 -0.62
C GLY A 352 13.21 11.39 -0.71
N THR A 353 11.95 10.95 -0.77
CA THR A 353 11.53 9.54 -0.83
C THR A 353 10.66 9.31 -2.06
N THR A 354 10.95 8.26 -2.83
CA THR A 354 10.17 7.83 -4.00
C THR A 354 9.71 6.39 -3.81
N VAL A 355 8.40 6.14 -3.91
CA VAL A 355 7.81 4.80 -3.91
C VAL A 355 7.43 4.48 -5.34
N SER A 356 8.20 3.62 -6.01
CA SER A 356 7.97 3.34 -7.45
C SER A 356 6.98 2.20 -7.68
N SER A 357 6.87 1.27 -6.73
CA SER A 357 5.90 0.18 -6.72
C SER A 357 5.68 -0.32 -5.29
N GLY A 358 4.61 -1.09 -5.06
CA GLY A 358 4.35 -1.71 -3.75
C GLY A 358 3.91 -0.72 -2.68
N THR A 359 4.07 -1.13 -1.42
CA THR A 359 3.63 -0.35 -0.26
C THR A 359 4.83 0.12 0.57
N LEU A 360 4.90 1.42 0.86
CA LEU A 360 5.75 1.98 1.91
C LEU A 360 4.90 2.29 3.15
N VAL A 361 5.23 1.69 4.28
CA VAL A 361 4.57 1.94 5.57
C VAL A 361 5.41 2.93 6.39
N LEU A 362 4.81 4.04 6.80
CA LEU A 362 5.41 5.03 7.70
C LEU A 362 4.88 4.77 9.12
N ALA A 363 5.62 3.99 9.89
CA ALA A 363 5.21 3.51 11.22
C ALA A 363 5.68 4.43 12.38
N ASN A 364 6.22 5.60 12.06
CA ASN A 364 6.63 6.61 13.03
C ASN A 364 5.97 7.96 12.72
N GLY A 365 5.82 8.82 13.72
CA GLY A 365 5.13 10.10 13.59
C GLY A 365 5.59 11.17 14.58
N GLY A 366 4.80 12.24 14.71
CA GLY A 366 5.13 13.41 15.54
C GLY A 366 5.66 14.60 14.73
N GLY A 367 6.28 15.58 15.39
CA GLY A 367 6.63 16.87 14.77
C GLY A 367 7.49 16.78 13.51
N ALA A 368 8.52 15.94 13.51
CA ALA A 368 9.35 15.69 12.33
C ALA A 368 8.71 14.71 11.32
N GLY A 369 7.74 13.90 11.74
CA GLY A 369 7.22 12.78 10.94
C GLY A 369 8.23 11.63 10.77
N CYS A 370 7.85 10.66 9.93
CA CYS A 370 8.68 9.52 9.57
C CYS A 370 9.73 9.88 8.51
N VAL A 371 9.35 10.73 7.54
CA VAL A 371 10.19 11.17 6.40
C VAL A 371 10.06 12.69 6.22
N ARG A 372 10.98 13.28 5.45
CA ARG A 372 11.03 14.73 5.20
C ARG A 372 11.25 15.06 3.73
N GLY A 373 11.07 16.35 3.38
CA GLY A 373 11.31 16.82 2.02
C GLY A 373 10.19 16.40 1.06
N SER A 374 10.54 15.93 -0.14
CA SER A 374 9.56 15.47 -1.13
C SER A 374 9.25 13.98 -0.98
N LEU A 375 7.97 13.63 -0.94
CA LEU A 375 7.46 12.26 -1.04
C LEU A 375 6.78 12.08 -2.40
N THR A 376 7.28 11.17 -3.23
CA THR A 376 6.72 10.85 -4.55
C THR A 376 6.20 9.44 -4.57
N ILE A 377 4.95 9.26 -5.00
CA ILE A 377 4.24 7.98 -5.04
C ILE A 377 3.88 7.70 -6.50
N GLY A 378 4.54 6.69 -7.08
CA GLY A 378 4.38 6.28 -8.47
C GLY A 378 3.05 5.58 -8.75
N SER A 379 2.80 5.30 -10.03
CA SER A 379 1.53 4.70 -10.46
C SER A 379 1.36 3.30 -9.87
N GLY A 380 0.22 3.06 -9.23
CA GLY A 380 -0.07 1.78 -8.56
C GLY A 380 0.70 1.55 -7.25
N ALA A 381 1.60 2.46 -6.84
CA ALA A 381 2.26 2.40 -5.55
C ALA A 381 1.38 2.97 -4.43
N ARG A 382 1.61 2.52 -3.19
CA ARG A 382 0.91 2.95 -1.98
C ARG A 382 1.88 3.45 -0.92
N VAL A 383 1.53 4.54 -0.24
CA VAL A 383 2.09 4.90 1.06
C VAL A 383 1.01 4.76 2.11
N GLU A 384 1.34 4.08 3.20
CA GLU A 384 0.48 3.88 4.35
C GLU A 384 1.01 4.67 5.55
N LEU A 385 0.17 5.57 6.09
CA LEU A 385 0.45 6.33 7.29
C LEU A 385 -0.06 5.53 8.49
N ASP A 386 0.81 4.71 9.06
CA ASP A 386 0.51 3.81 10.19
C ASP A 386 0.82 4.45 11.55
N ALA A 387 1.04 5.77 11.56
CA ALA A 387 1.23 6.56 12.76
C ALA A 387 0.53 7.93 12.64
N VAL A 388 0.20 8.51 13.79
CA VAL A 388 -0.34 9.88 13.87
C VAL A 388 0.78 10.88 13.53
N ASP A 389 0.47 11.86 12.68
CA ASP A 389 1.44 12.82 12.16
C ASP A 389 2.68 12.16 11.51
N ALA A 390 2.49 11.06 10.79
CA ALA A 390 3.56 10.38 10.05
C ALA A 390 4.24 11.25 8.97
N LEU A 391 3.56 12.30 8.51
CA LEU A 391 4.11 13.28 7.56
C LEU A 391 4.81 14.49 8.24
N GLY A 392 4.64 14.66 9.54
CA GLY A 392 5.23 15.73 10.34
C GLY A 392 4.60 17.12 10.14
N TYR A 393 4.78 17.99 11.13
CA TYR A 393 4.25 19.36 11.14
C TYR A 393 5.29 20.43 11.48
N ASP A 394 6.54 20.07 11.78
CA ASP A 394 7.62 21.00 12.13
C ASP A 394 8.30 21.61 10.90
N SER A 395 8.69 22.88 11.02
CA SER A 395 9.34 23.57 9.92
C SER A 395 10.74 23.05 9.65
N GLY A 396 11.01 22.71 8.39
CA GLY A 396 12.33 22.26 7.92
C GLY A 396 12.64 20.78 8.18
N THR A 397 11.79 20.08 8.94
CA THR A 397 11.96 18.66 9.28
C THR A 397 10.81 17.77 8.82
N SER A 398 9.65 18.32 8.45
CA SER A 398 8.52 17.56 7.92
C SER A 398 8.58 17.32 6.41
N VAL A 399 7.60 16.57 5.88
CA VAL A 399 7.29 16.55 4.45
C VAL A 399 6.85 17.94 3.99
N THR A 400 7.33 18.34 2.81
CA THR A 400 7.11 19.67 2.20
C THR A 400 6.47 19.60 0.81
N GLN A 401 6.54 18.45 0.16
CA GLN A 401 5.91 18.20 -1.14
C GLN A 401 5.45 16.75 -1.18
N ILE A 402 4.21 16.52 -1.61
CA ILE A 402 3.64 15.19 -1.85
C ILE A 402 3.20 15.12 -3.32
N ASN A 403 3.78 14.19 -4.07
CA ASN A 403 3.47 13.96 -5.48
C ASN A 403 2.80 12.59 -5.63
N LEU A 404 1.53 12.57 -6.05
CA LEU A 404 0.73 11.38 -6.30
C LEU A 404 0.58 11.18 -7.81
N ASN A 405 1.49 10.43 -8.42
CA ASN A 405 1.55 10.18 -9.86
C ASN A 405 0.81 8.87 -10.20
N GLY A 406 -0.51 8.85 -10.01
CA GLY A 406 -1.33 7.63 -10.13
C GLY A 406 -1.20 6.67 -8.96
N GLY A 407 -0.50 7.07 -7.89
CA GLY A 407 -0.36 6.31 -6.64
C GLY A 407 -1.37 6.70 -5.57
N THR A 408 -1.33 5.99 -4.45
CA THR A 408 -2.26 6.16 -3.32
C THR A 408 -1.50 6.54 -2.05
N LEU A 409 -1.98 7.55 -1.34
CA LEU A 409 -1.60 7.84 0.04
C LEU A 409 -2.79 7.51 0.95
N ASP A 410 -2.58 6.64 1.93
CA ASP A 410 -3.62 6.19 2.83
C ASP A 410 -3.33 6.55 4.29
N ASN A 411 -4.29 7.20 4.95
CA ASN A 411 -4.28 7.36 6.39
C ASN A 411 -4.86 6.10 7.05
N ALA A 412 -3.99 5.21 7.51
CA ALA A 412 -4.39 3.93 8.11
C ALA A 412 -4.71 4.02 9.60
N VAL A 413 -4.51 5.20 10.21
CA VAL A 413 -4.83 5.44 11.63
C VAL A 413 -6.07 6.32 11.79
N ALA A 414 -6.71 6.21 12.96
CA ALA A 414 -7.82 7.10 13.36
C ALA A 414 -7.36 8.53 13.68
N GLY A 415 -6.05 8.74 13.79
CA GLY A 415 -5.46 10.04 14.09
C GLY A 415 -5.28 10.93 12.88
N ASN A 416 -4.95 12.19 13.17
CA ASN A 416 -4.71 13.18 12.14
C ASN A 416 -3.32 13.01 11.55
N ASN A 417 -3.22 13.24 10.25
CA ASN A 417 -1.96 13.31 9.55
C ASN A 417 -1.79 14.71 8.98
N SER A 418 -0.95 15.49 9.66
CA SER A 418 -0.61 16.85 9.28
C SER A 418 0.63 16.86 8.40
N ALA A 419 0.62 17.70 7.37
CA ALA A 419 1.81 17.98 6.57
C ALA A 419 1.89 19.49 6.27
N ARG A 420 3.09 20.08 6.39
CA ARG A 420 3.41 21.39 5.79
C ARG A 420 3.73 21.23 4.30
N ALA A 421 2.92 20.42 3.61
CA ALA A 421 3.18 19.99 2.26
C ALA A 421 2.30 20.69 1.25
N ASN A 422 2.91 20.99 0.09
CA ASN A 422 2.19 21.15 -1.15
C ASN A 422 1.80 19.78 -1.69
N TRP A 423 0.61 19.69 -2.27
CA TRP A 423 0.04 18.45 -2.78
C TRP A 423 -0.09 18.56 -4.30
N THR A 424 0.44 17.57 -5.02
CA THR A 424 0.31 17.48 -6.48
C THR A 424 -0.21 16.11 -6.85
N LEU A 425 -1.39 16.07 -7.46
CA LEU A 425 -2.07 14.85 -7.87
C LEU A 425 -2.14 14.80 -9.41
N THR A 426 -1.74 13.67 -9.99
CA THR A 426 -1.89 13.38 -11.41
C THR A 426 -2.58 12.01 -11.51
N GLY A 427 -3.92 11.98 -11.42
CA GLY A 427 -4.70 10.74 -11.30
C GLY A 427 -4.45 9.96 -10.02
N GLY A 428 -3.93 10.62 -8.98
CA GLY A 428 -3.59 10.03 -7.69
C GLY A 428 -4.74 10.02 -6.68
N ASN A 429 -4.59 9.24 -5.61
CA ASN A 429 -5.63 9.01 -4.61
C ASN A 429 -5.15 9.34 -3.19
N MET A 430 -6.00 10.00 -2.40
CA MET A 430 -5.83 10.18 -0.96
C MET A 430 -7.00 9.53 -0.22
N THR A 431 -6.72 8.54 0.62
CA THR A 431 -7.72 7.73 1.32
C THR A 431 -7.53 7.78 2.84
N SER A 432 -8.56 7.41 3.59
CA SER A 432 -8.46 7.21 5.04
C SER A 432 -9.18 5.92 5.43
N THR A 433 -8.43 4.83 5.49
CA THR A 433 -8.93 3.53 5.95
C THR A 433 -9.03 3.44 7.47
N GLY A 434 -8.17 4.19 8.18
CA GLY A 434 -8.20 4.28 9.64
C GLY A 434 -9.27 5.21 10.21
N GLY A 435 -9.94 6.00 9.35
CA GLY A 435 -10.96 6.98 9.75
C GLY A 435 -10.39 8.32 10.23
N GLY A 436 -9.06 8.50 10.20
CA GLY A 436 -8.39 9.75 10.51
C GLY A 436 -8.50 10.80 9.40
N SER A 437 -7.86 11.95 9.61
CA SER A 437 -7.97 13.11 8.72
C SER A 437 -6.65 13.58 8.11
N PHE A 438 -6.73 14.23 6.96
CA PHE A 438 -5.63 14.99 6.37
C PHE A 438 -5.77 16.45 6.77
N HIS A 439 -4.78 16.97 7.50
CA HIS A 439 -4.75 18.37 7.86
C HIS A 439 -4.02 19.20 6.79
N ILE A 440 -4.72 20.16 6.20
CA ILE A 440 -4.21 21.02 5.13
C ILE A 440 -4.21 22.47 5.58
N GLY A 441 -3.18 23.24 5.19
CA GLY A 441 -3.12 24.67 5.51
C GLY A 441 -2.37 25.02 6.80
N TYR A 442 -1.66 24.09 7.45
CA TYR A 442 -0.89 24.39 8.66
C TYR A 442 0.40 25.20 8.40
N GLN A 443 0.54 26.38 9.04
CA GLN A 443 1.73 27.26 9.09
C GLN A 443 2.52 27.45 7.77
N GLY A 444 1.86 27.72 6.65
CA GLY A 444 2.50 27.96 5.35
C GLY A 444 1.52 27.90 4.17
N ALA A 445 1.94 28.35 2.98
CA ALA A 445 1.13 28.26 1.77
C ALA A 445 1.09 26.82 1.27
N ASN A 446 0.12 26.03 1.75
CA ASN A 446 -0.13 24.68 1.28
C ASN A 446 -1.15 24.74 0.14
N THR A 447 -0.70 24.40 -1.07
CA THR A 447 -1.56 24.30 -2.25
C THR A 447 -1.95 22.85 -2.50
N ILE A 448 -3.14 22.65 -3.08
CA ILE A 448 -3.51 21.40 -3.71
C ILE A 448 -3.53 21.65 -5.21
N THR A 449 -2.77 20.88 -5.98
CA THR A 449 -2.73 20.96 -7.43
C THR A 449 -3.16 19.63 -8.02
N SER A 450 -4.24 19.62 -8.81
CA SER A 450 -4.58 18.49 -9.68
C SER A 450 -4.14 18.82 -11.09
N ASN A 451 -3.20 18.06 -11.62
CA ASN A 451 -2.71 18.18 -12.98
C ASN A 451 -3.70 17.57 -13.98
N ALA A 452 -3.65 18.04 -15.22
CA ALA A 452 -4.45 17.48 -16.31
C ALA A 452 -4.13 15.99 -16.46
N SER A 453 -5.17 15.15 -16.43
CA SER A 453 -5.05 13.70 -16.45
C SER A 453 -6.28 13.09 -17.14
N ALA A 454 -6.14 11.88 -17.69
CA ALA A 454 -7.27 11.09 -18.15
C ALA A 454 -8.01 10.39 -16.99
N THR A 455 -7.37 10.31 -15.83
CA THR A 455 -7.92 9.73 -14.60
C THR A 455 -8.18 10.83 -13.59
N THR A 456 -9.40 10.87 -13.03
CA THR A 456 -9.77 11.78 -11.94
C THR A 456 -8.85 11.59 -10.74
N SER A 457 -8.25 12.67 -10.26
CA SER A 457 -7.59 12.66 -8.94
C SER A 457 -8.66 12.63 -7.84
N THR A 458 -8.45 11.84 -6.77
CA THR A 458 -9.46 11.68 -5.71
C THR A 458 -8.91 11.96 -4.31
N ILE A 459 -9.75 12.58 -3.47
CA ILE A 459 -9.55 12.73 -2.03
C ILE A 459 -10.81 12.23 -1.32
N SER A 460 -10.77 11.00 -0.82
CA SER A 460 -11.88 10.37 -0.10
C SER A 460 -11.70 10.42 1.42
N GLY A 461 -10.47 10.61 1.90
CA GLY A 461 -10.20 10.84 3.32
C GLY A 461 -10.76 12.18 3.81
N TYR A 462 -11.11 12.25 5.10
CA TYR A 462 -11.60 13.49 5.73
C TYR A 462 -10.53 14.58 5.69
N VAL A 463 -10.92 15.81 5.35
CA VAL A 463 -10.00 16.95 5.24
C VAL A 463 -10.31 17.98 6.32
N VAL A 464 -9.28 18.45 7.01
CA VAL A 464 -9.39 19.54 8.00
C VAL A 464 -8.50 20.69 7.57
N LEU A 465 -9.10 21.86 7.38
CA LEU A 465 -8.41 23.10 7.06
C LEU A 465 -7.85 23.73 8.35
N ARG A 466 -6.55 24.04 8.40
CA ARG A 466 -5.88 24.67 9.54
C ARG A 466 -5.37 26.07 9.19
N SER A 467 -5.16 26.90 10.23
CA SER A 467 -4.48 28.21 10.23
C SER A 467 -5.26 29.46 9.80
N GLY A 468 -6.59 29.39 9.71
CA GLY A 468 -7.40 30.57 9.34
C GLY A 468 -7.15 31.12 7.92
N ASN A 469 -6.39 30.40 7.10
CA ASN A 469 -6.11 30.73 5.70
C ASN A 469 -6.85 29.76 4.77
N SER A 470 -7.26 30.24 3.60
CA SER A 470 -7.90 29.43 2.57
C SER A 470 -6.87 28.83 1.60
N PRO A 471 -6.54 27.53 1.66
CA PRO A 471 -5.63 26.92 0.68
C PRO A 471 -6.12 27.12 -0.76
N THR A 472 -5.16 27.28 -1.67
CA THR A 472 -5.47 27.33 -3.11
C THR A 472 -5.52 25.91 -3.66
N VAL A 473 -6.66 25.55 -4.24
CA VAL A 473 -6.92 24.30 -4.95
C VAL A 473 -6.91 24.60 -6.45
N THR A 474 -5.77 24.38 -7.09
CA THR A 474 -5.56 24.59 -8.53
C THR A 474 -5.89 23.31 -9.28
N VAL A 475 -6.89 23.36 -10.17
CA VAL A 475 -7.33 22.19 -10.93
C VAL A 475 -7.19 22.49 -12.41
N ALA A 476 -6.27 21.79 -13.08
CA ALA A 476 -6.13 21.84 -14.52
C ALA A 476 -7.28 21.07 -15.20
N ASP A 477 -7.64 21.50 -16.41
CA ASP A 477 -8.64 20.83 -17.25
C ASP A 477 -7.97 19.67 -17.99
N GLY A 478 -8.36 18.44 -17.65
CA GLY A 478 -7.85 17.19 -18.21
C GLY A 478 -8.87 16.51 -19.12
N ALA A 479 -8.63 15.23 -19.45
CA ALA A 479 -9.58 14.43 -20.23
C ALA A 479 -10.66 13.78 -19.36
N ALA A 480 -10.50 13.77 -18.04
CA ALA A 480 -11.51 13.27 -17.11
C ALA A 480 -12.69 14.24 -17.01
N ALA A 481 -13.93 13.72 -16.98
CA ALA A 481 -15.13 14.56 -16.83
C ALA A 481 -15.21 15.31 -15.48
N THR A 482 -14.45 14.84 -14.48
CA THR A 482 -14.19 15.52 -13.22
C THR A 482 -12.70 15.42 -12.95
N ASP A 483 -12.01 16.54 -12.87
CA ASP A 483 -10.55 16.58 -12.78
C ASP A 483 -10.04 16.33 -11.35
N LEU A 484 -10.78 16.83 -10.36
CA LEU A 484 -10.56 16.55 -8.95
C LEU A 484 -11.89 16.30 -8.24
N LEU A 485 -12.02 15.14 -7.63
CA LEU A 485 -13.14 14.78 -6.75
C LEU A 485 -12.69 14.71 -5.30
N ILE A 486 -13.24 15.57 -4.45
CA ILE A 486 -13.08 15.47 -2.99
C ILE A 486 -14.39 14.92 -2.43
N SER A 487 -14.46 13.60 -2.23
CA SER A 487 -15.62 12.93 -1.66
C SER A 487 -15.58 12.87 -0.13
N GLY A 488 -14.39 13.02 0.48
CA GLY A 488 -14.26 13.23 1.92
C GLY A 488 -14.85 14.57 2.33
N ALA A 489 -15.48 14.63 3.51
CA ALA A 489 -15.97 15.90 4.05
C ALA A 489 -14.79 16.86 4.35
N ILE A 490 -14.96 18.14 4.02
CA ILE A 490 -14.02 19.20 4.39
C ILE A 490 -14.58 19.96 5.59
N SER A 491 -13.76 20.07 6.63
CA SER A 491 -14.03 20.86 7.82
C SER A 491 -12.87 21.81 8.11
N GLN A 492 -12.89 22.43 9.28
CA GLN A 492 -11.83 23.30 9.76
C GLN A 492 -11.42 22.90 11.18
N GLY A 493 -10.18 23.18 11.52
CA GLY A 493 -9.68 23.10 12.90
C GLY A 493 -9.68 24.50 13.53
N ASP A 494 -8.51 25.13 13.54
CA ASP A 494 -8.27 26.39 14.24
C ASP A 494 -8.74 27.62 13.43
N GLY A 495 -9.93 28.12 13.73
CA GLY A 495 -10.50 29.36 13.18
C GLY A 495 -11.21 29.24 11.83
N PRO A 496 -11.82 30.34 11.32
CA PRO A 496 -12.45 30.36 9.99
C PRO A 496 -11.45 30.09 8.88
N ALA A 497 -11.59 28.98 8.16
CA ALA A 497 -10.79 28.64 6.98
C ALA A 497 -11.72 28.19 5.84
N GLY A 498 -11.39 28.55 4.60
CA GLY A 498 -12.17 28.18 3.41
C GLY A 498 -11.27 27.67 2.29
N ILE A 499 -11.69 27.76 1.02
CA ILE A 499 -10.87 27.30 -0.11
C ILE A 499 -10.83 28.33 -1.24
N THR A 500 -9.72 28.41 -1.96
CA THR A 500 -9.63 29.18 -3.21
C THR A 500 -9.50 28.24 -4.38
N LYS A 501 -10.55 28.07 -5.19
CA LYS A 501 -10.52 27.29 -6.42
C LYS A 501 -9.88 28.10 -7.55
N ALA A 502 -8.83 27.55 -8.16
CA ALA A 502 -8.14 28.09 -9.32
C ALA A 502 -8.01 27.02 -10.43
N GLY A 503 -7.47 27.42 -11.59
CA GLY A 503 -7.33 26.56 -12.77
C GLY A 503 -8.65 26.31 -13.50
N ALA A 504 -8.56 25.93 -14.78
CA ALA A 504 -9.70 25.84 -15.70
C ALA A 504 -10.62 24.62 -15.43
N GLY A 505 -10.12 23.56 -14.80
CA GLY A 505 -10.84 22.30 -14.62
C GLY A 505 -11.96 22.34 -13.58
N LEU A 506 -12.68 21.23 -13.47
CA LEU A 506 -13.77 20.99 -12.53
C LEU A 506 -13.27 20.41 -11.20
N LEU A 507 -13.55 21.14 -10.10
CA LEU A 507 -13.47 20.61 -8.73
C LEU A 507 -14.87 20.19 -8.27
N ALA A 508 -15.07 18.91 -7.98
CA ALA A 508 -16.30 18.41 -7.36
C ALA A 508 -16.08 18.11 -5.87
N LEU A 509 -16.95 18.64 -5.01
CA LEU A 509 -17.04 18.31 -3.60
C LEU A 509 -18.25 17.39 -3.39
N GLY A 510 -17.99 16.17 -2.95
CA GLY A 510 -19.02 15.13 -2.72
C GLY A 510 -19.38 14.89 -1.25
N GLY A 511 -18.52 15.31 -0.32
CA GLY A 511 -18.74 15.16 1.11
C GLY A 511 -19.58 16.28 1.74
N ALA A 512 -20.06 16.07 2.96
CA ALA A 512 -20.77 17.08 3.74
C ALA A 512 -19.80 18.12 4.34
N ASN A 513 -19.59 19.24 3.66
CA ASN A 513 -18.60 20.23 4.06
C ASN A 513 -19.15 21.20 5.12
N THR A 514 -18.34 21.55 6.13
CA THR A 514 -18.78 22.30 7.32
C THR A 514 -17.90 23.51 7.68
N TYR A 515 -17.04 23.96 6.76
CA TYR A 515 -16.06 25.01 7.06
C TYR A 515 -16.64 26.45 6.93
N THR A 516 -16.30 27.38 7.83
CA THR A 516 -16.91 28.73 7.90
C THR A 516 -16.11 29.85 7.25
N GLY A 517 -14.88 29.60 6.81
CA GLY A 517 -14.11 30.60 6.05
C GLY A 517 -14.60 30.74 4.61
N ALA A 518 -14.10 31.78 3.92
CA ALA A 518 -14.56 32.11 2.58
C ALA A 518 -14.08 31.11 1.51
N THR A 519 -15.01 30.73 0.64
CA THR A 519 -14.78 30.01 -0.60
C THR A 519 -14.74 30.99 -1.77
N THR A 520 -13.63 31.02 -2.50
CA THR A 520 -13.44 31.86 -3.68
C THR A 520 -13.22 31.00 -4.91
N VAL A 521 -13.99 31.23 -5.98
CA VAL A 521 -13.84 30.54 -7.27
C VAL A 521 -13.27 31.53 -8.29
N ASN A 522 -11.97 31.44 -8.52
CA ASN A 522 -11.24 32.34 -9.43
C ASN A 522 -11.30 31.89 -10.89
N ALA A 523 -11.35 30.57 -11.15
CA ALA A 523 -11.39 29.99 -12.49
C ALA A 523 -11.98 28.58 -12.49
N GLY A 524 -12.45 28.14 -13.66
CA GLY A 524 -13.08 26.85 -13.85
C GLY A 524 -14.42 26.75 -13.10
N THR A 525 -14.80 25.53 -12.74
CA THR A 525 -16.05 25.27 -12.03
C THR A 525 -15.79 24.62 -10.67
N LEU A 526 -16.48 25.10 -9.63
CA LEU A 526 -16.65 24.41 -8.35
C LEU A 526 -18.04 23.78 -8.31
N ALA A 527 -18.14 22.48 -8.08
CA ALA A 527 -19.40 21.76 -7.97
C ALA A 527 -19.62 21.19 -6.56
N PHE A 528 -20.79 21.42 -5.98
CA PHE A 528 -21.27 20.73 -4.79
C PHE A 528 -22.21 19.60 -5.22
N ARG A 529 -21.88 18.37 -4.82
CA ARG A 529 -22.56 17.14 -5.23
C ARG A 529 -22.80 16.23 -4.04
N THR A 530 -23.71 15.28 -4.21
CA THR A 530 -23.95 14.08 -3.36
C THR A 530 -24.26 14.27 -1.87
N SER A 531 -23.84 15.34 -1.19
CA SER A 531 -24.13 15.60 0.23
C SER A 531 -24.33 17.08 0.52
N PRO A 532 -25.25 17.43 1.44
CA PRO A 532 -25.44 18.81 1.90
C PRO A 532 -24.19 19.39 2.54
N SER A 533 -23.87 20.64 2.20
CA SER A 533 -22.77 21.43 2.74
C SER A 533 -23.27 22.70 3.41
N ASN A 534 -22.64 23.08 4.51
CA ASN A 534 -22.90 24.32 5.24
C ASN A 534 -21.58 25.07 5.44
N ILE A 535 -21.37 26.13 4.66
CA ILE A 535 -20.07 26.80 4.56
C ILE A 535 -20.16 28.31 4.73
N GLY A 536 -18.99 28.97 4.78
CA GLY A 536 -18.86 30.43 4.80
C GLY A 536 -19.28 31.12 3.49
N ASN A 537 -18.75 32.32 3.28
CA ASN A 537 -19.07 33.13 2.09
C ASN A 537 -18.59 32.42 0.81
N VAL A 538 -19.39 32.46 -0.25
CA VAL A 538 -19.01 31.96 -1.58
C VAL A 538 -18.91 33.15 -2.54
N THR A 539 -17.76 33.32 -3.18
CA THR A 539 -17.54 34.34 -4.22
C THR A 539 -17.13 33.67 -5.52
N VAL A 540 -17.81 33.99 -6.62
CA VAL A 540 -17.53 33.46 -7.96
C VAL A 540 -17.09 34.61 -8.86
N ALA A 541 -15.85 34.55 -9.35
CA ALA A 541 -15.27 35.56 -10.23
C ALA A 541 -15.87 35.51 -11.64
N ASN A 542 -15.68 36.58 -12.42
CA ASN A 542 -16.05 36.62 -13.83
C ASN A 542 -15.35 35.47 -14.59
N GLY A 543 -16.09 34.78 -15.47
CA GLY A 543 -15.60 33.64 -16.24
C GLY A 543 -15.56 32.31 -15.46
N ALA A 544 -15.82 32.31 -14.15
CA ALA A 544 -15.87 31.10 -13.33
C ALA A 544 -17.31 30.58 -13.15
N GLY A 545 -17.42 29.35 -12.67
CA GLY A 545 -18.68 28.63 -12.47
C GLY A 545 -18.88 28.07 -11.06
N LEU A 546 -20.12 28.10 -10.60
CA LEU A 546 -20.60 27.34 -9.45
C LEU A 546 -21.68 26.38 -9.92
N GLN A 547 -21.59 25.10 -9.57
CA GLN A 547 -22.60 24.09 -9.86
C GLN A 547 -23.11 23.48 -8.56
N VAL A 548 -24.42 23.26 -8.47
CA VAL A 548 -25.05 22.61 -7.30
C VAL A 548 -25.96 21.52 -7.79
N GLN A 549 -25.75 20.30 -7.30
CA GLN A 549 -26.55 19.13 -7.64
C GLN A 549 -27.50 18.77 -6.50
N ALA A 550 -28.79 18.60 -6.80
CA ALA A 550 -29.80 18.19 -5.84
C ALA A 550 -29.45 16.83 -5.21
N THR A 551 -29.41 16.77 -3.89
CA THR A 551 -29.09 15.57 -3.10
C THR A 551 -30.33 14.80 -2.65
N GLY A 552 -31.51 15.43 -2.74
CA GLY A 552 -32.81 14.82 -2.48
C GLY A 552 -33.92 15.86 -2.52
N PRO A 553 -35.20 15.45 -2.56
CA PRO A 553 -36.31 16.39 -2.76
C PRO A 553 -36.40 17.48 -1.68
N SER A 554 -36.21 17.12 -0.41
CA SER A 554 -36.37 18.04 0.73
C SER A 554 -35.03 18.55 1.30
N SER A 555 -33.96 18.52 0.50
CA SER A 555 -32.61 18.82 0.96
C SER A 555 -32.03 20.04 0.25
N THR A 556 -31.50 20.98 1.03
CA THR A 556 -30.66 22.06 0.51
C THR A 556 -29.22 21.57 0.42
N THR A 557 -28.68 21.53 -0.79
CA THR A 557 -27.32 21.04 -1.03
C THR A 557 -26.25 22.02 -0.57
N LEU A 558 -26.44 23.32 -0.78
CA LEU A 558 -25.48 24.34 -0.37
C LEU A 558 -26.13 25.38 0.53
N THR A 559 -25.71 25.40 1.80
CA THR A 559 -25.96 26.50 2.72
C THR A 559 -24.71 27.36 2.82
N SER A 560 -24.85 28.68 2.67
CA SER A 560 -23.73 29.64 2.75
C SER A 560 -24.11 30.89 3.53
N THR A 561 -23.15 31.59 4.11
CA THR A 561 -23.42 32.86 4.82
C THR A 561 -23.70 34.01 3.85
N ALA A 562 -23.07 34.02 2.68
CA ALA A 562 -23.37 34.92 1.57
C ALA A 562 -22.91 34.29 0.25
N LEU A 563 -23.57 34.62 -0.85
CA LEU A 563 -23.22 34.22 -2.21
C LEU A 563 -23.05 35.48 -3.08
N SER A 564 -21.87 35.67 -3.64
CA SER A 564 -21.57 36.73 -4.60
C SER A 564 -21.17 36.14 -5.94
N VAL A 565 -21.89 36.48 -7.01
CA VAL A 565 -21.60 36.02 -8.38
C VAL A 565 -21.32 37.21 -9.29
N GLY A 566 -20.10 37.22 -9.82
CA GLY A 566 -19.61 38.23 -10.76
C GLY A 566 -19.18 39.55 -10.10
N THR A 567 -18.37 40.31 -10.82
CA THR A 567 -17.97 41.69 -10.50
C THR A 567 -18.22 42.66 -11.67
N GLY A 568 -19.02 42.25 -12.66
CA GLY A 568 -19.39 43.04 -13.84
C GLY A 568 -19.29 42.29 -15.18
N GLY A 569 -18.62 41.13 -15.21
CA GLY A 569 -18.57 40.22 -16.36
C GLY A 569 -19.56 39.07 -16.25
N SER A 570 -19.48 38.11 -17.17
CA SER A 570 -20.34 36.92 -17.14
C SER A 570 -19.87 35.88 -16.11
N THR A 571 -20.79 35.23 -15.43
CA THR A 571 -20.55 34.07 -14.53
C THR A 571 -21.52 32.94 -14.82
N SER A 572 -21.18 31.71 -14.46
CA SER A 572 -22.07 30.56 -14.63
C SER A 572 -22.57 30.03 -13.28
N LEU A 573 -23.88 29.82 -13.17
CA LEU A 573 -24.52 29.15 -12.03
C LEU A 573 -25.35 27.98 -12.55
N GLY A 574 -24.88 26.76 -12.29
CA GLY A 574 -25.49 25.53 -12.75
C GLY A 574 -26.30 24.83 -11.67
N PHE A 575 -27.50 24.38 -12.03
CA PHE A 575 -28.36 23.57 -11.19
C PHE A 575 -28.56 22.22 -11.86
N ASP A 576 -28.00 21.18 -11.24
CA ASP A 576 -28.28 19.80 -11.61
C ASP A 576 -29.38 19.27 -10.71
N PHE A 577 -30.57 19.06 -11.26
CA PHE A 577 -31.69 18.53 -10.49
C PHE A 577 -31.56 17.04 -10.19
N ASN A 578 -30.55 16.35 -10.75
CA ASN A 578 -30.28 14.93 -10.52
C ASN A 578 -31.52 14.04 -10.74
N PHE A 579 -32.34 14.38 -11.74
CA PHE A 579 -33.63 13.76 -11.99
C PHE A 579 -34.52 13.73 -10.73
N GLN A 580 -34.52 14.81 -9.95
CA GLN A 580 -35.38 14.99 -8.78
C GLN A 580 -36.42 16.09 -9.04
N ASN A 581 -37.41 16.15 -8.15
CA ASN A 581 -38.37 17.23 -8.06
C ASN A 581 -38.25 17.94 -6.69
N PRO A 582 -37.30 18.87 -6.51
CA PRO A 582 -36.99 19.44 -5.21
C PRO A 582 -38.12 20.31 -4.64
N SER A 583 -38.45 20.09 -3.37
CA SER A 583 -39.32 20.94 -2.55
C SER A 583 -38.53 21.96 -1.71
N ALA A 584 -37.23 21.74 -1.50
CA ALA A 584 -36.30 22.65 -0.86
C ALA A 584 -35.41 23.38 -1.90
N PRO A 585 -34.90 24.58 -1.59
CA PRO A 585 -33.95 25.26 -2.47
C PRO A 585 -32.63 24.51 -2.56
N LEU A 586 -32.02 24.44 -3.74
CA LEU A 586 -30.70 23.83 -3.91
C LEU A 586 -29.61 24.65 -3.18
N VAL A 587 -29.77 25.97 -3.17
CA VAL A 587 -28.90 26.89 -2.44
C VAL A 587 -29.71 27.70 -1.43
N SER A 588 -29.27 27.73 -0.18
CA SER A 588 -29.73 28.69 0.81
C SER A 588 -28.57 29.59 1.22
N THR A 589 -28.77 30.89 1.17
CA THR A 589 -27.72 31.85 1.51
C THR A 589 -28.25 33.01 2.34
N GLY A 590 -27.36 33.75 3.01
CA GLY A 590 -27.71 35.05 3.59
C GLY A 590 -27.90 36.07 2.47
N ALA A 591 -26.91 36.95 2.28
CA ALA A 591 -26.94 37.91 1.18
C ALA A 591 -26.64 37.22 -0.17
N PHE A 592 -27.48 37.44 -1.19
CA PHE A 592 -27.19 37.05 -2.57
C PHE A 592 -26.89 38.30 -3.41
N THR A 593 -25.63 38.45 -3.82
CA THR A 593 -25.20 39.56 -4.69
C THR A 593 -24.91 39.03 -6.10
N ALA A 594 -25.55 39.59 -7.12
CA ALA A 594 -25.30 39.25 -8.51
C ALA A 594 -24.96 40.50 -9.32
N THR A 595 -23.86 40.46 -10.08
CA THR A 595 -23.46 41.56 -10.97
C THR A 595 -23.05 41.03 -12.35
N GLY A 596 -23.25 41.84 -13.40
CA GLY A 596 -23.00 41.38 -14.78
C GLY A 596 -24.04 40.36 -15.24
N THR A 597 -23.66 39.45 -16.14
CA THR A 597 -24.56 38.43 -16.69
C THR A 597 -24.41 37.12 -15.92
N VAL A 598 -25.49 36.61 -15.32
CA VAL A 598 -25.50 35.31 -14.66
C VAL A 598 -26.11 34.28 -15.61
N ASN A 599 -25.25 33.49 -16.25
CA ASN A 599 -25.65 32.38 -17.10
C ASN A 599 -26.16 31.23 -16.23
N LEU A 600 -27.39 30.78 -16.46
CA LEU A 600 -27.98 29.65 -15.75
C LEU A 600 -27.95 28.40 -16.61
N SER A 601 -27.55 27.27 -16.05
CA SER A 601 -27.71 25.96 -16.67
C SER A 601 -28.58 25.07 -15.81
N PHE A 602 -29.45 24.31 -16.46
CA PHE A 602 -30.38 23.38 -15.81
C PHE A 602 -30.12 21.99 -16.38
N GLN A 603 -29.63 21.09 -15.54
CA GLN A 603 -29.33 19.71 -15.92
C GLN A 603 -30.33 18.79 -15.25
N ASN A 604 -30.70 17.71 -15.94
CA ASN A 604 -31.54 16.64 -15.40
C ASN A 604 -32.89 17.13 -14.81
N GLY A 605 -33.44 18.23 -15.34
CA GLY A 605 -34.69 18.87 -14.87
C GLY A 605 -35.98 18.26 -15.42
N SER A 606 -35.89 17.18 -16.19
CA SER A 606 -37.02 16.54 -16.86
C SER A 606 -38.07 15.95 -15.91
N LEU A 607 -37.76 15.77 -14.62
CA LEU A 607 -38.72 15.31 -13.60
C LEU A 607 -39.38 16.45 -12.83
N LEU A 608 -39.06 17.71 -13.12
CA LEU A 608 -39.65 18.86 -12.45
C LEU A 608 -41.14 18.95 -12.79
N SER A 609 -41.98 19.01 -11.76
CA SER A 609 -43.42 19.21 -11.91
C SER A 609 -43.74 20.65 -12.29
N ALA A 610 -44.93 20.88 -12.86
CA ALA A 610 -45.44 22.25 -13.02
C ALA A 610 -45.42 23.01 -11.69
N GLY A 611 -45.01 24.27 -11.71
CA GLY A 611 -44.99 25.15 -10.54
C GLY A 611 -43.65 25.84 -10.28
N ASN A 612 -43.55 26.47 -9.12
CA ASN A 612 -42.37 27.20 -8.69
C ASN A 612 -41.37 26.27 -7.99
N HIS A 613 -40.13 26.26 -8.48
CA HIS A 613 -39.00 25.59 -7.88
C HIS A 613 -37.99 26.63 -7.44
N THR A 614 -37.76 26.76 -6.13
CA THR A 614 -36.77 27.71 -5.63
C THR A 614 -35.37 27.18 -5.93
N LEU A 615 -34.56 27.94 -6.65
CA LEU A 615 -33.17 27.58 -6.95
C LEU A 615 -32.24 28.06 -5.84
N VAL A 616 -32.40 29.34 -5.49
CA VAL A 616 -31.64 30.03 -4.44
C VAL A 616 -32.62 30.72 -3.51
N SER A 617 -32.61 30.40 -2.22
CA SER A 617 -33.24 31.23 -1.18
C SER A 617 -32.21 32.16 -0.55
N TYR A 618 -32.58 33.41 -0.30
CA TYR A 618 -31.70 34.41 0.29
C TYR A 618 -32.45 35.35 1.24
N THR A 619 -31.72 36.06 2.10
CA THR A 619 -32.28 37.04 3.05
C THR A 619 -32.26 38.48 2.53
N SER A 620 -31.38 38.78 1.58
CA SER A 620 -31.32 40.06 0.87
C SER A 620 -30.70 39.87 -0.51
N PHE A 621 -31.16 40.66 -1.48
CA PHE A 621 -30.58 40.70 -2.82
C PHE A 621 -29.82 42.00 -3.05
N GLY A 622 -28.63 41.90 -3.63
CA GLY A 622 -27.78 43.03 -4.01
C GLY A 622 -27.26 42.92 -5.44
N GLY A 623 -26.86 44.07 -6.00
CA GLY A 623 -26.30 44.16 -7.36
C GLY A 623 -27.36 44.31 -8.47
N GLY A 624 -26.89 44.53 -9.69
CA GLY A 624 -27.71 44.76 -10.89
C GLY A 624 -27.59 43.66 -11.95
N GLY A 625 -27.26 42.43 -11.53
CA GLY A 625 -27.01 41.32 -12.44
C GLY A 625 -28.25 40.89 -13.23
N SER A 626 -28.05 40.47 -14.48
CA SER A 626 -29.11 39.99 -15.38
C SER A 626 -29.22 38.46 -15.37
N PHE A 627 -30.45 37.95 -15.29
CA PHE A 627 -30.79 36.53 -15.41
C PHE A 627 -31.53 36.27 -16.74
N PRO A 628 -31.49 35.04 -17.29
CA PRO A 628 -32.22 34.71 -18.52
C PRO A 628 -33.73 34.86 -18.33
N GLY A 629 -34.38 35.64 -19.22
CA GLY A 629 -35.80 36.01 -19.12
C GLY A 629 -36.76 35.33 -20.11
N SER A 630 -36.25 34.63 -21.14
CA SER A 630 -37.10 33.90 -22.10
C SER A 630 -37.37 32.47 -21.62
N PRO A 631 -38.55 31.88 -21.92
CA PRO A 631 -38.79 30.47 -21.67
C PRO A 631 -37.72 29.59 -22.33
N PHE A 632 -37.23 28.60 -21.60
CA PHE A 632 -36.31 27.58 -22.11
C PHE A 632 -36.84 26.19 -21.82
N ALA A 633 -36.41 25.19 -22.56
CA ALA A 633 -36.80 23.81 -22.30
C ALA A 633 -36.20 23.32 -20.97
N VAL A 634 -37.03 22.70 -20.12
CA VAL A 634 -36.61 22.06 -18.86
C VAL A 634 -36.75 20.53 -18.95
N GLY A 635 -37.63 20.07 -19.84
CA GLY A 635 -37.80 18.67 -20.23
C GLY A 635 -38.59 18.59 -21.54
N ALA A 636 -38.88 17.37 -22.01
CA ALA A 636 -39.58 17.14 -23.29
C ALA A 636 -40.93 17.85 -23.39
N ARG A 637 -41.63 17.96 -22.25
CA ARG A 637 -43.00 18.49 -22.13
C ARG A 637 -43.09 19.69 -21.20
N SER A 638 -41.96 20.29 -20.83
CA SER A 638 -41.92 21.38 -19.87
C SER A 638 -40.98 22.51 -20.28
N THR A 639 -41.41 23.73 -20.03
CA THR A 639 -40.59 24.93 -20.22
C THR A 639 -40.44 25.67 -18.89
N GLY A 640 -39.31 26.34 -18.72
CA GLY A 640 -38.95 27.08 -17.52
C GLY A 640 -38.77 28.55 -17.82
N THR A 641 -39.20 29.40 -16.89
CA THR A 641 -38.82 30.81 -16.84
C THR A 641 -38.18 31.10 -15.49
N VAL A 642 -37.13 31.92 -15.48
CA VAL A 642 -36.45 32.28 -14.23
C VAL A 642 -36.89 33.66 -13.79
N THR A 643 -37.26 33.78 -12.52
CA THR A 643 -37.61 35.05 -11.90
C THR A 643 -36.79 35.23 -10.63
N ASN A 644 -36.08 36.34 -10.54
CA ASN A 644 -35.56 36.82 -9.28
C ASN A 644 -36.60 37.76 -8.65
N ASN A 645 -37.16 37.41 -7.49
CA ASN A 645 -38.20 38.24 -6.87
C ASN A 645 -37.64 39.47 -6.12
N GLY A 646 -36.32 39.56 -5.96
CA GLY A 646 -35.62 40.67 -5.30
C GLY A 646 -35.81 40.74 -3.78
N VAL A 647 -36.59 39.82 -3.19
CA VAL A 647 -36.94 39.81 -1.77
C VAL A 647 -36.27 38.64 -1.07
N ASN A 648 -36.46 37.42 -1.56
CA ASN A 648 -35.98 36.22 -0.89
C ASN A 648 -35.69 35.00 -1.78
N ALA A 649 -35.93 35.06 -3.09
CA ALA A 649 -35.78 33.88 -3.94
C ALA A 649 -35.43 34.17 -5.41
N LEU A 650 -34.53 33.33 -5.94
CA LEU A 650 -34.39 33.05 -7.36
C LEU A 650 -35.18 31.78 -7.69
N ILE A 651 -36.19 31.90 -8.53
CA ILE A 651 -37.21 30.88 -8.77
C ILE A 651 -37.16 30.44 -10.22
N LEU A 652 -37.19 29.13 -10.45
CA LEU A 652 -37.53 28.51 -11.71
C LEU A 652 -39.03 28.21 -11.72
N ASN A 653 -39.80 28.94 -12.52
CA ASN A 653 -41.20 28.60 -12.77
C ASN A 653 -41.28 27.63 -13.95
N VAL A 654 -41.69 26.39 -13.68
CA VAL A 654 -41.89 25.35 -14.69
C VAL A 654 -43.36 25.33 -15.11
N THR A 655 -43.59 25.36 -16.42
CA THR A 655 -44.91 25.21 -17.05
C THR A 655 -44.93 23.95 -17.92
N GLY A 656 -46.08 23.28 -18.01
CA GLY A 656 -46.17 21.94 -18.59
C GLY A 656 -45.68 20.85 -17.61
N GLY A 657 -45.15 19.74 -18.12
CA GLY A 657 -44.58 18.67 -17.29
C GLY A 657 -45.55 17.56 -16.88
N ASP A 658 -46.60 17.32 -17.68
CA ASP A 658 -47.41 16.11 -17.52
C ASP A 658 -46.61 14.87 -17.97
N ARG A 659 -46.88 13.73 -17.35
CA ARG A 659 -46.16 12.47 -17.57
C ARG A 659 -47.02 11.49 -18.38
N PRO A 660 -46.51 10.90 -19.47
CA PRO A 660 -47.17 9.79 -20.14
C PRO A 660 -47.25 8.53 -19.24
N VAL A 661 -48.45 7.98 -19.11
CA VAL A 661 -48.77 6.72 -18.45
C VAL A 661 -49.07 5.66 -19.49
N TRP A 662 -48.46 4.49 -19.38
CA TRP A 662 -48.68 3.39 -20.30
C TRP A 662 -50.13 2.88 -20.20
N THR A 663 -50.79 2.78 -21.35
CA THR A 663 -52.15 2.22 -21.46
C THR A 663 -52.15 0.93 -22.27
N GLY A 664 -51.25 0.79 -23.25
CA GLY A 664 -51.19 -0.36 -24.16
C GLY A 664 -52.49 -0.58 -24.97
N LEU A 665 -53.30 0.47 -25.16
CA LEU A 665 -54.64 0.34 -25.76
C LEU A 665 -54.62 0.09 -27.27
N ASP A 666 -53.57 0.53 -27.97
CA ASP A 666 -53.46 0.35 -29.41
C ASP A 666 -52.71 -0.94 -29.76
N ASN A 667 -51.53 -1.13 -29.18
CA ASN A 667 -50.72 -2.34 -29.29
C ASN A 667 -49.69 -2.40 -28.15
N THR A 668 -48.73 -3.34 -28.21
CA THR A 668 -47.70 -3.51 -27.16
C THR A 668 -46.43 -2.69 -27.40
N ASN A 669 -46.31 -1.94 -28.50
CA ASN A 669 -45.07 -1.28 -28.88
C ASN A 669 -44.81 0.00 -28.09
N TRP A 670 -43.65 0.07 -27.42
CA TRP A 670 -43.03 1.31 -26.98
C TRP A 670 -42.02 1.76 -28.05
N GLN A 671 -42.29 2.91 -28.66
CA GLN A 671 -41.50 3.54 -29.72
C GLN A 671 -41.71 5.05 -29.72
N VAL A 672 -40.83 5.79 -30.40
CA VAL A 672 -41.03 7.21 -30.69
C VAL A 672 -42.07 7.39 -31.81
N GLY A 673 -43.00 8.32 -31.63
CA GLY A 673 -44.00 8.66 -32.63
C GLY A 673 -45.28 7.81 -32.56
N ALA A 674 -46.09 7.91 -33.62
CA ALA A 674 -47.46 7.39 -33.63
C ALA A 674 -47.51 5.86 -33.48
N THR A 675 -48.29 5.36 -32.51
CA THR A 675 -48.57 3.91 -32.39
C THR A 675 -49.91 3.49 -32.99
N GLY A 676 -50.85 4.43 -33.14
CA GLY A 676 -52.16 4.25 -33.76
C GLY A 676 -53.17 5.30 -33.27
N SER A 677 -54.46 5.09 -33.53
CA SER A 677 -55.51 6.08 -33.20
C SER A 677 -55.76 6.20 -31.69
N ASN A 678 -55.61 5.09 -30.95
CA ASN A 678 -55.83 5.08 -29.49
C ASN A 678 -54.57 5.41 -28.70
N LYS A 679 -53.40 5.35 -29.36
CA LYS A 679 -52.08 5.53 -28.77
C LYS A 679 -51.79 4.48 -27.68
N ASN A 680 -50.52 4.34 -27.28
CA ASN A 680 -50.13 3.46 -26.16
C ASN A 680 -49.89 4.20 -24.85
N TRP A 681 -50.02 5.52 -24.87
CA TRP A 681 -49.81 6.39 -23.70
C TRP A 681 -50.98 7.35 -23.54
N LYS A 682 -51.23 7.76 -22.30
CA LYS A 682 -52.08 8.91 -21.98
C LYS A 682 -51.35 9.83 -21.02
N LEU A 683 -51.62 11.12 -21.08
CA LEU A 683 -51.12 12.07 -20.09
C LEU A 683 -51.75 11.79 -18.72
N GLN A 684 -50.93 11.77 -17.66
CA GLN A 684 -51.35 11.39 -16.31
C GLN A 684 -52.41 12.34 -15.76
N THR A 685 -52.18 13.65 -15.88
CA THR A 685 -53.09 14.69 -15.37
C THR A 685 -54.19 15.03 -16.37
N ALA A 686 -53.84 15.29 -17.64
CA ALA A 686 -54.81 15.67 -18.66
C ALA A 686 -55.72 14.52 -19.11
N GLY A 687 -55.31 13.26 -18.92
CA GLY A 687 -56.06 12.06 -19.32
C GLY A 687 -56.15 11.83 -20.83
N THR A 688 -55.68 12.77 -21.65
CA THR A 688 -55.71 12.68 -23.12
C THR A 688 -54.68 11.69 -23.64
N ALA A 689 -55.02 10.95 -24.69
CA ALA A 689 -54.09 10.06 -25.39
C ALA A 689 -52.90 10.86 -25.97
N THR A 690 -51.70 10.29 -25.92
CA THR A 690 -50.46 10.90 -26.41
C THR A 690 -49.52 9.85 -26.99
N ASP A 691 -48.62 10.24 -27.86
CA ASP A 691 -47.44 9.43 -28.21
C ASP A 691 -46.33 9.65 -27.18
N TYR A 692 -45.40 8.69 -27.09
CA TYR A 692 -44.14 8.85 -26.39
C TYR A 692 -43.22 9.77 -27.20
N ILE A 693 -42.56 10.70 -26.51
CA ILE A 693 -41.48 11.51 -27.05
C ILE A 693 -40.22 11.25 -26.24
N GLU A 694 -39.07 11.40 -26.89
CA GLU A 694 -37.80 11.23 -26.22
C GLU A 694 -37.65 12.17 -25.03
N THR A 695 -36.96 11.72 -24.00
CA THR A 695 -36.83 12.42 -22.70
C THR A 695 -38.14 12.59 -21.92
N ASP A 696 -39.20 11.85 -22.26
CA ASP A 696 -40.37 11.72 -21.39
C ASP A 696 -40.01 11.02 -20.08
N ASN A 697 -40.55 11.53 -18.97
CA ASN A 697 -40.66 10.79 -17.72
C ASN A 697 -41.86 9.85 -17.84
N VAL A 698 -41.66 8.55 -18.04
CA VAL A 698 -42.76 7.59 -18.28
C VAL A 698 -43.19 6.86 -17.01
N LEU A 699 -44.48 6.52 -16.92
CA LEU A 699 -45.05 5.71 -15.83
C LEU A 699 -45.74 4.45 -16.35
N PHE A 700 -45.34 3.31 -15.80
CA PHE A 700 -46.02 2.03 -15.92
C PHE A 700 -46.70 1.72 -14.58
N ASN A 701 -48.03 1.80 -14.54
CA ASN A 701 -48.81 1.54 -13.34
C ASN A 701 -49.95 0.54 -13.62
N ASP A 702 -50.92 0.44 -12.72
CA ASP A 702 -52.05 -0.48 -12.88
C ASP A 702 -53.11 -0.02 -13.91
N THR A 703 -52.85 1.02 -14.73
CA THR A 703 -53.79 1.53 -15.75
C THR A 703 -54.21 0.49 -16.80
N PRO A 704 -53.29 -0.30 -17.41
CA PRO A 704 -53.69 -1.28 -18.43
C PRO A 704 -54.55 -2.42 -17.85
N ALA A 705 -55.46 -2.98 -18.64
CA ALA A 705 -56.26 -4.12 -18.22
C ALA A 705 -55.42 -5.42 -18.13
N GLY A 706 -55.80 -6.34 -17.25
CA GLY A 706 -55.11 -7.62 -17.04
C GLY A 706 -54.09 -7.60 -15.89
N SER A 707 -53.59 -8.79 -15.53
CA SER A 707 -52.59 -8.99 -14.46
C SER A 707 -51.15 -9.12 -14.97
N THR A 708 -50.98 -9.42 -16.26
CA THR A 708 -49.69 -9.52 -16.95
C THR A 708 -49.73 -8.65 -18.19
N ILE A 709 -48.82 -7.67 -18.27
CA ILE A 709 -48.76 -6.66 -19.31
C ILE A 709 -47.47 -6.87 -20.13
N GLY A 710 -47.62 -7.10 -21.44
CA GLY A 710 -46.48 -7.18 -22.36
C GLY A 710 -46.14 -5.81 -22.94
N VAL A 711 -44.87 -5.43 -22.94
CA VAL A 711 -44.35 -4.22 -23.57
C VAL A 711 -43.21 -4.61 -24.51
N ASN A 712 -43.39 -4.38 -25.81
CA ASN A 712 -42.38 -4.60 -26.82
C ASN A 712 -41.63 -3.29 -27.08
N ILE A 713 -40.33 -3.23 -26.77
CA ILE A 713 -39.47 -2.12 -27.17
C ILE A 713 -39.20 -2.28 -28.68
N ALA A 714 -39.98 -1.57 -29.48
CA ALA A 714 -40.02 -1.73 -30.94
C ALA A 714 -38.97 -0.88 -31.66
N ALA A 715 -38.37 0.10 -30.98
CA ALA A 715 -37.21 0.87 -31.36
C ALA A 715 -36.49 1.32 -30.07
N ASN A 716 -35.21 1.69 -30.13
CA ASN A 716 -34.53 2.24 -28.95
C ASN A 716 -35.28 3.48 -28.45
N VAL A 717 -35.43 3.60 -27.13
CA VAL A 717 -36.11 4.71 -26.45
C VAL A 717 -35.19 5.29 -25.38
N THR A 718 -35.18 6.61 -25.20
CA THR A 718 -34.34 7.33 -24.23
C THR A 718 -35.17 8.22 -23.29
N PRO A 719 -35.99 7.61 -22.40
CA PRO A 719 -36.82 8.35 -21.46
C PRO A 719 -35.96 9.10 -20.44
N ALA A 720 -36.50 10.19 -19.90
CA ALA A 720 -35.90 10.91 -18.78
C ALA A 720 -35.98 10.14 -17.46
N ALA A 721 -36.97 9.27 -17.32
CA ALA A 721 -37.06 8.28 -16.26
C ALA A 721 -38.07 7.19 -16.66
N THR A 722 -37.81 5.96 -16.23
CA THR A 722 -38.72 4.83 -16.41
C THR A 722 -39.21 4.38 -15.04
N ASN A 723 -40.48 4.68 -14.73
CA ASN A 723 -41.04 4.43 -13.40
C ASN A 723 -42.08 3.32 -13.44
N PHE A 724 -42.01 2.42 -12.47
CA PHE A 724 -42.98 1.37 -12.24
C PHE A 724 -43.61 1.56 -10.88
N ASP A 725 -44.92 1.75 -10.83
CA ASP A 725 -45.70 1.75 -9.58
C ASP A 725 -46.94 0.90 -9.80
N THR A 726 -46.75 -0.41 -9.65
CA THR A 726 -47.65 -1.44 -10.16
C THR A 726 -47.74 -2.60 -9.18
N THR A 727 -48.93 -3.17 -9.05
CA THR A 727 -49.15 -4.46 -8.39
C THR A 727 -49.13 -5.63 -9.40
N LYS A 728 -49.16 -5.31 -10.69
CA LYS A 728 -49.17 -6.25 -11.81
C LYS A 728 -47.77 -6.67 -12.27
N THR A 729 -47.73 -7.70 -13.12
CA THR A 729 -46.51 -8.13 -13.80
C THR A 729 -46.36 -7.40 -15.13
N TYR A 730 -45.25 -6.70 -15.33
CA TYR A 730 -44.85 -6.17 -16.63
C TYR A 730 -43.70 -7.01 -17.21
N THR A 731 -43.78 -7.34 -18.51
CA THR A 731 -42.72 -8.07 -19.22
C THR A 731 -42.27 -7.26 -20.42
N PHE A 732 -41.02 -6.81 -20.39
CA PHE A 732 -40.37 -6.07 -21.45
C PHE A 732 -39.58 -7.02 -22.34
N THR A 733 -39.87 -6.98 -23.63
CA THR A 733 -39.16 -7.72 -24.68
C THR A 733 -38.79 -6.78 -25.82
N SER A 734 -37.95 -7.23 -26.75
CA SER A 734 -37.74 -6.54 -28.01
C SER A 734 -37.67 -7.54 -29.16
N SER A 735 -38.40 -7.27 -30.24
CA SER A 735 -38.32 -8.04 -31.49
C SER A 735 -37.09 -7.71 -32.34
N GLY A 736 -36.43 -6.57 -32.08
CA GLY A 736 -35.32 -6.06 -32.89
C GLY A 736 -34.00 -5.89 -32.12
N GLY A 737 -33.91 -6.38 -30.88
CA GLY A 737 -32.73 -6.15 -30.03
C GLY A 737 -32.60 -4.72 -29.51
N PHE A 738 -33.71 -3.98 -29.48
CA PHE A 738 -33.78 -2.63 -28.94
C PHE A 738 -33.91 -2.62 -27.42
N GLY A 739 -33.53 -1.50 -26.80
CA GLY A 739 -33.58 -1.33 -25.36
C GLY A 739 -33.85 0.11 -24.93
N ILE A 740 -33.80 0.31 -23.61
CA ILE A 740 -33.87 1.61 -22.97
C ILE A 740 -32.45 2.20 -22.95
N GLY A 741 -32.30 3.44 -23.40
CA GLY A 741 -31.05 4.20 -23.37
C GLY A 741 -31.21 5.54 -22.66
N GLY A 742 -30.17 6.38 -22.75
CA GLY A 742 -30.18 7.74 -22.21
C GLY A 742 -29.86 7.84 -20.71
N PRO A 743 -29.86 9.04 -20.13
CA PRO A 743 -29.39 9.26 -18.77
C PRO A 743 -30.46 9.01 -17.68
N GLY A 744 -31.67 8.64 -18.06
CA GLY A 744 -32.80 8.56 -17.13
C GLY A 744 -32.71 7.42 -16.12
N ASN A 745 -33.26 7.66 -14.92
CA ASN A 745 -33.31 6.66 -13.85
C ASN A 745 -34.37 5.58 -14.14
N PHE A 746 -34.14 4.37 -13.64
CA PHE A 746 -35.09 3.27 -13.66
C PHE A 746 -35.56 2.98 -12.23
N VAL A 747 -36.85 3.22 -11.95
CA VAL A 747 -37.40 3.10 -10.60
C VAL A 747 -38.49 2.05 -10.56
N LYS A 748 -38.33 1.04 -9.70
CA LYS A 748 -39.30 -0.02 -9.45
C LYS A 748 -39.88 0.09 -8.04
N SER A 749 -41.13 0.50 -7.97
CA SER A 749 -41.97 0.57 -6.78
C SER A 749 -43.21 -0.34 -6.94
N GLY A 750 -44.07 -0.40 -5.93
CA GLY A 750 -45.24 -1.29 -5.90
C GLY A 750 -44.87 -2.77 -5.73
N THR A 751 -45.85 -3.60 -5.39
CA THR A 751 -45.61 -5.02 -5.02
C THR A 751 -45.46 -5.96 -6.22
N GLY A 752 -45.73 -5.50 -7.44
CA GLY A 752 -45.69 -6.30 -8.66
C GLY A 752 -44.28 -6.66 -9.14
N THR A 753 -44.22 -7.34 -10.28
CA THR A 753 -42.96 -7.83 -10.91
C THR A 753 -42.70 -7.10 -12.22
N VAL A 754 -41.46 -6.70 -12.47
CA VAL A 754 -41.00 -6.25 -13.79
C VAL A 754 -39.96 -7.23 -14.30
N ASN A 755 -40.27 -7.92 -15.41
CA ASN A 755 -39.33 -8.75 -16.15
C ASN A 755 -38.70 -7.91 -17.25
N LEU A 756 -37.43 -7.55 -17.10
CA LEU A 756 -36.66 -6.79 -18.07
C LEU A 756 -35.78 -7.75 -18.88
N ASN A 757 -36.27 -8.17 -20.05
CA ASN A 757 -35.61 -9.17 -20.91
C ASN A 757 -34.86 -8.53 -22.09
N THR A 758 -34.51 -7.24 -22.00
CA THR A 758 -33.80 -6.50 -23.03
C THR A 758 -32.42 -6.10 -22.53
N ALA A 759 -31.42 -6.11 -23.42
CA ALA A 759 -30.18 -5.38 -23.20
C ALA A 759 -30.49 -3.88 -23.16
N ASN A 760 -29.91 -3.13 -22.24
CA ASN A 760 -30.19 -1.71 -22.10
C ASN A 760 -28.89 -0.90 -21.96
N THR A 761 -28.93 0.35 -22.38
CA THR A 761 -27.77 1.25 -22.47
C THR A 761 -27.96 2.54 -21.67
N PHE A 762 -28.99 2.60 -20.82
CA PHE A 762 -29.22 3.78 -19.98
C PHE A 762 -28.14 3.91 -18.89
N THR A 763 -27.81 5.14 -18.55
CA THR A 763 -26.71 5.47 -17.63
C THR A 763 -27.19 6.01 -16.28
N GLY A 764 -28.48 6.24 -16.12
CA GLY A 764 -29.07 6.65 -14.84
C GLY A 764 -29.04 5.52 -13.80
N SER A 765 -29.47 5.83 -12.58
CA SER A 765 -29.49 4.87 -11.48
C SER A 765 -30.63 3.86 -11.60
N VAL A 766 -30.45 2.68 -11.02
CA VAL A 766 -31.54 1.69 -10.84
C VAL A 766 -31.95 1.67 -9.38
N ILE A 767 -33.23 1.88 -9.10
CA ILE A 767 -33.79 1.91 -7.74
C ILE A 767 -34.91 0.88 -7.62
N VAL A 768 -34.79 -0.03 -6.66
CA VAL A 768 -35.79 -1.08 -6.38
C VAL A 768 -36.38 -0.87 -4.99
N ASP A 769 -37.46 -0.11 -4.92
CA ASP A 769 -38.19 0.23 -3.69
C ASP A 769 -39.19 -0.83 -3.26
N GLY A 770 -39.69 -1.66 -4.18
CA GLY A 770 -40.65 -2.70 -3.83
C GLY A 770 -40.90 -3.71 -4.94
N GLY A 771 -41.49 -4.84 -4.55
CA GLY A 771 -41.79 -5.95 -5.46
C GLY A 771 -40.51 -6.57 -6.04
N THR A 772 -40.60 -7.12 -7.25
CA THR A 772 -39.46 -7.77 -7.92
C THR A 772 -39.08 -7.07 -9.22
N LEU A 773 -37.81 -6.75 -9.39
CA LEU A 773 -37.20 -6.45 -10.68
C LEU A 773 -36.40 -7.68 -11.10
N PHE A 774 -36.86 -8.40 -12.12
CA PHE A 774 -36.17 -9.55 -12.68
C PHE A 774 -35.49 -9.17 -14.00
N VAL A 775 -34.17 -9.22 -14.03
CA VAL A 775 -33.37 -8.94 -15.24
C VAL A 775 -32.90 -10.23 -15.88
N ASN A 776 -33.35 -10.47 -17.11
CA ASN A 776 -33.01 -11.68 -17.86
C ASN A 776 -32.84 -11.40 -19.37
N PRO A 777 -31.88 -10.54 -19.77
CA PRO A 777 -31.63 -10.19 -21.17
C PRO A 777 -30.94 -11.30 -21.99
N GLY A 778 -30.64 -12.44 -21.38
CA GLY A 778 -29.78 -13.49 -21.96
C GLY A 778 -28.30 -13.33 -21.60
N ASN A 779 -27.54 -14.43 -21.78
CA ASN A 779 -26.14 -14.57 -21.37
C ASN A 779 -25.17 -14.24 -22.52
N ASP A 780 -24.29 -13.24 -22.35
CA ASP A 780 -23.38 -12.69 -23.37
C ASP A 780 -22.29 -11.81 -22.69
N PRO A 781 -21.09 -11.60 -23.29
CA PRO A 781 -19.94 -11.02 -22.58
C PRO A 781 -20.18 -9.66 -21.93
N ASN A 782 -20.88 -8.76 -22.62
CA ASN A 782 -21.05 -7.37 -22.21
C ASN A 782 -22.43 -6.84 -22.62
N ASN A 783 -22.73 -5.58 -22.27
CA ASN A 783 -23.94 -4.85 -22.68
C ASN A 783 -25.24 -5.55 -22.27
N ARG A 784 -25.31 -5.99 -21.01
CA ARG A 784 -26.51 -6.60 -20.43
C ARG A 784 -27.44 -5.53 -19.87
N ALA A 785 -28.36 -5.90 -18.97
CA ALA A 785 -29.42 -4.99 -18.53
C ALA A 785 -28.87 -3.71 -17.89
N PHE A 786 -27.79 -3.80 -17.10
CA PHE A 786 -27.28 -2.70 -16.28
C PHE A 786 -25.77 -2.43 -16.46
N SER A 787 -25.17 -2.84 -17.58
CA SER A 787 -23.75 -2.61 -17.86
C SER A 787 -23.34 -1.12 -17.89
N PHE A 788 -24.28 -0.20 -18.07
CA PHE A 788 -24.01 1.22 -18.27
C PHE A 788 -24.49 2.15 -17.14
N VAL A 789 -25.21 1.61 -16.16
CA VAL A 789 -25.84 2.41 -15.09
C VAL A 789 -24.80 3.05 -14.18
N SER A 790 -25.17 4.14 -13.51
CA SER A 790 -24.31 4.78 -12.51
C SER A 790 -24.14 3.91 -11.27
N ASP A 791 -25.25 3.38 -10.77
CA ASP A 791 -25.36 2.61 -9.54
C ASP A 791 -26.69 1.84 -9.50
N ILE A 792 -26.75 0.85 -8.60
CA ILE A 792 -27.95 0.07 -8.33
C ILE A 792 -28.23 0.12 -6.83
N THR A 793 -29.44 0.53 -6.47
CA THR A 793 -29.93 0.57 -5.09
C THR A 793 -31.14 -0.33 -4.92
N VAL A 794 -31.08 -1.26 -3.98
CA VAL A 794 -32.18 -2.15 -3.60
C VAL A 794 -32.61 -1.79 -2.19
N ASN A 795 -33.79 -1.18 -2.05
CA ASN A 795 -34.36 -0.74 -0.78
C ASN A 795 -35.18 -1.88 -0.16
N SER A 796 -36.51 -1.84 -0.19
CA SER A 796 -37.37 -2.91 0.35
C SER A 796 -37.83 -3.95 -0.69
N GLY A 797 -37.29 -3.91 -1.92
CA GLY A 797 -37.65 -4.84 -2.98
C GLY A 797 -36.65 -5.97 -3.22
N THR A 798 -36.86 -6.72 -4.29
CA THR A 798 -35.97 -7.79 -4.76
C THR A 798 -35.43 -7.46 -6.14
N LEU A 799 -34.10 -7.38 -6.28
CA LEU A 799 -33.43 -7.45 -7.58
C LEU A 799 -33.03 -8.90 -7.84
N LYS A 800 -33.59 -9.49 -8.89
CA LYS A 800 -33.36 -10.87 -9.30
C LYS A 800 -32.67 -10.89 -10.66
N ALA A 801 -31.64 -11.72 -10.83
CA ALA A 801 -30.90 -11.82 -12.08
C ALA A 801 -30.92 -13.24 -12.66
N GLY A 802 -31.09 -13.36 -13.99
CA GLY A 802 -30.76 -14.58 -14.73
C GLY A 802 -29.25 -14.73 -14.97
N ALA A 803 -28.84 -15.78 -15.68
CA ALA A 803 -27.43 -16.03 -16.03
C ALA A 803 -26.76 -14.79 -16.65
N ASN A 804 -25.78 -14.25 -15.94
CA ASN A 804 -25.01 -13.06 -16.29
C ASN A 804 -25.87 -11.83 -16.67
N GLY A 805 -27.12 -11.77 -16.21
CA GLY A 805 -28.11 -10.81 -16.70
C GLY A 805 -27.86 -9.34 -16.31
N LEU A 806 -27.02 -9.09 -15.29
CA LEU A 806 -26.71 -7.73 -14.84
C LEU A 806 -25.72 -7.03 -15.77
N PHE A 807 -24.50 -7.57 -15.89
CA PHE A 807 -23.37 -6.89 -16.52
C PHE A 807 -22.69 -7.69 -17.65
N GLY A 808 -22.97 -8.99 -17.76
CA GLY A 808 -22.33 -9.89 -18.71
C GLY A 808 -21.27 -10.79 -18.06
N TRP A 809 -20.78 -11.79 -18.80
CA TRP A 809 -19.86 -12.80 -18.26
C TRP A 809 -18.38 -12.36 -18.24
N ASP A 810 -18.01 -11.25 -18.89
CA ASP A 810 -16.63 -10.75 -18.83
C ASP A 810 -16.33 -9.96 -17.54
N GLY A 811 -17.36 -9.53 -16.80
CA GLY A 811 -17.25 -8.80 -15.53
C GLY A 811 -16.68 -7.37 -15.64
N THR A 812 -16.24 -6.93 -16.81
CA THR A 812 -15.55 -5.64 -17.04
C THR A 812 -16.44 -4.42 -16.79
N GLN A 813 -17.76 -4.61 -16.90
CA GLN A 813 -18.77 -3.55 -16.81
C GLN A 813 -19.52 -3.53 -15.47
N ALA A 814 -19.04 -4.28 -14.47
CA ALA A 814 -19.74 -4.37 -13.19
C ALA A 814 -19.88 -3.00 -12.50
N LYS A 815 -21.09 -2.72 -11.99
CA LYS A 815 -21.41 -1.47 -11.29
C LYS A 815 -21.63 -1.69 -9.80
N PRO A 816 -21.44 -0.66 -8.95
CA PRO A 816 -21.73 -0.76 -7.52
C PRO A 816 -23.21 -1.08 -7.27
N ILE A 817 -23.45 -2.04 -6.37
CA ILE A 817 -24.79 -2.39 -5.90
C ILE A 817 -24.87 -2.14 -4.40
N THR A 818 -25.88 -1.40 -3.93
CA THR A 818 -26.18 -1.22 -2.51
C THR A 818 -27.52 -1.87 -2.17
N VAL A 819 -27.55 -2.72 -1.15
CA VAL A 819 -28.76 -3.41 -0.68
C VAL A 819 -29.05 -2.99 0.75
N HIS A 820 -30.10 -2.20 0.95
CA HIS A 820 -30.52 -1.72 2.27
C HIS A 820 -31.36 -2.76 3.02
N SER A 821 -31.62 -2.48 4.30
CA SER A 821 -32.51 -3.28 5.14
C SER A 821 -33.88 -3.53 4.48
N GLY A 822 -34.31 -4.80 4.48
CA GLY A 822 -35.51 -5.27 3.79
C GLY A 822 -35.29 -5.64 2.31
N GLY A 823 -34.14 -5.29 1.74
CA GLY A 823 -33.80 -5.55 0.34
C GLY A 823 -33.17 -6.92 0.13
N THR A 824 -33.41 -7.50 -1.04
CA THR A 824 -32.79 -8.76 -1.46
C THR A 824 -32.19 -8.65 -2.85
N LEU A 825 -30.91 -9.01 -2.98
CA LEU A 825 -30.25 -9.28 -4.26
C LEU A 825 -30.17 -10.80 -4.45
N THR A 826 -30.68 -11.35 -5.56
CA THR A 826 -30.77 -12.80 -5.76
C THR A 826 -30.59 -13.23 -7.22
N ILE A 827 -30.32 -14.52 -7.43
CA ILE A 827 -30.17 -15.16 -8.74
C ILE A 827 -31.34 -16.11 -9.00
N ASP A 828 -31.79 -16.17 -10.24
CA ASP A 828 -32.80 -17.10 -10.71
C ASP A 828 -32.21 -18.49 -10.97
N GLY A 829 -32.93 -19.55 -10.60
CA GLY A 829 -32.59 -20.92 -10.99
C GLY A 829 -31.26 -21.46 -10.43
N THR A 830 -30.98 -22.72 -10.78
CA THR A 830 -29.72 -23.43 -10.47
C THR A 830 -28.78 -23.35 -11.66
N GLY A 831 -27.47 -23.24 -11.42
CA GLY A 831 -26.45 -23.21 -12.48
C GLY A 831 -26.26 -21.83 -13.13
N ASN A 832 -27.02 -20.82 -12.72
CA ASN A 832 -26.81 -19.45 -13.15
C ASN A 832 -25.73 -18.78 -12.31
N ASP A 833 -24.80 -18.13 -12.98
CA ASP A 833 -23.73 -17.32 -12.42
C ASP A 833 -23.95 -15.84 -12.76
N VAL A 834 -23.52 -14.96 -11.86
CA VAL A 834 -23.58 -13.51 -12.06
C VAL A 834 -22.26 -12.89 -11.58
N ASN A 835 -21.60 -12.20 -12.50
CA ASN A 835 -20.42 -11.42 -12.21
C ASN A 835 -20.80 -10.08 -11.56
N VAL A 836 -20.07 -9.69 -10.52
CA VAL A 836 -20.28 -8.45 -9.77
C VAL A 836 -18.94 -7.80 -9.40
N GLY A 837 -18.97 -6.49 -9.16
CA GLY A 837 -17.83 -5.71 -8.67
C GLY A 837 -17.98 -5.49 -7.16
N THR A 838 -18.36 -4.27 -6.79
CA THR A 838 -18.66 -3.94 -5.39
C THR A 838 -20.13 -4.19 -5.07
N VAL A 839 -20.40 -5.04 -4.08
CA VAL A 839 -21.73 -5.20 -3.46
C VAL A 839 -21.66 -4.72 -2.01
N THR A 840 -22.47 -3.72 -1.66
CA THR A 840 -22.58 -3.18 -0.30
C THR A 840 -23.90 -3.61 0.32
N LEU A 841 -23.84 -4.36 1.41
CA LEU A 841 -25.00 -4.71 2.23
C LEU A 841 -25.10 -3.72 3.39
N ASN A 842 -26.11 -2.87 3.34
CA ASN A 842 -26.49 -1.90 4.37
C ASN A 842 -27.73 -2.43 5.12
N GLY A 843 -27.60 -3.62 5.69
CA GLY A 843 -28.70 -4.32 6.36
C GLY A 843 -29.48 -5.28 5.46
N GLY A 844 -29.15 -5.33 4.16
CA GLY A 844 -29.82 -6.16 3.16
C GLY A 844 -29.35 -7.62 3.12
N THR A 845 -29.96 -8.39 2.22
CA THR A 845 -29.65 -9.82 1.99
C THR A 845 -29.07 -10.07 0.60
N LEU A 846 -27.96 -10.81 0.55
CA LEU A 846 -27.46 -11.45 -0.69
C LEU A 846 -27.88 -12.93 -0.70
N ALA A 847 -28.74 -13.31 -1.64
CA ALA A 847 -29.31 -14.64 -1.80
C ALA A 847 -28.98 -15.23 -3.18
N GLY A 848 -29.36 -16.48 -3.42
CA GLY A 848 -29.22 -17.12 -4.75
C GLY A 848 -28.85 -18.60 -4.68
N GLY A 849 -29.23 -19.33 -5.73
CA GLY A 849 -29.00 -20.77 -5.88
C GLY A 849 -27.64 -21.11 -6.51
N PRO A 850 -27.18 -22.37 -6.37
CA PRO A 850 -25.79 -22.71 -6.62
C PRO A 850 -25.45 -22.80 -8.12
N SER A 851 -24.40 -22.08 -8.54
CA SER A 851 -23.54 -22.43 -9.67
C SER A 851 -22.18 -22.86 -9.14
N VAL A 852 -21.76 -24.10 -9.44
CA VAL A 852 -20.46 -24.64 -8.98
C VAL A 852 -19.33 -24.37 -9.97
N ASP A 853 -19.66 -24.07 -11.23
CA ASP A 853 -18.65 -23.94 -12.27
C ASP A 853 -17.98 -22.56 -12.25
N TRP A 854 -18.77 -21.50 -12.15
CA TRP A 854 -18.29 -20.11 -12.21
C TRP A 854 -18.54 -19.33 -10.91
N GLY A 855 -19.12 -19.99 -9.91
CA GLY A 855 -19.66 -19.36 -8.71
C GLY A 855 -21.00 -18.68 -8.99
N SER A 856 -21.94 -18.73 -8.04
CA SER A 856 -23.23 -18.06 -8.20
C SER A 856 -23.02 -16.54 -8.24
N TRP A 857 -22.25 -16.01 -7.30
CA TRP A 857 -21.80 -14.62 -7.30
C TRP A 857 -20.28 -14.58 -7.44
N ASN A 858 -19.80 -14.13 -8.59
CA ASN A 858 -18.37 -14.03 -8.89
C ASN A 858 -17.89 -12.59 -8.71
N PHE A 859 -17.05 -12.35 -7.69
CA PHE A 859 -16.42 -11.06 -7.39
C PHE A 859 -15.05 -10.90 -8.08
N GLY A 860 -14.58 -11.95 -8.72
CA GLY A 860 -13.21 -12.15 -9.13
C GLY A 860 -12.84 -11.62 -10.52
N ARG A 861 -13.75 -11.76 -11.49
CA ARG A 861 -13.53 -11.27 -12.86
C ARG A 861 -13.42 -9.75 -12.94
N ALA A 862 -14.28 -9.04 -12.22
CA ALA A 862 -14.20 -7.58 -12.13
C ALA A 862 -12.85 -7.12 -11.56
N ALA A 863 -12.35 -7.82 -10.53
CA ALA A 863 -11.05 -7.53 -9.92
C ALA A 863 -9.85 -7.80 -10.85
N GLY A 864 -9.92 -8.83 -11.73
CA GLY A 864 -8.85 -9.14 -12.69
C GLY A 864 -8.64 -8.09 -13.78
N VAL A 865 -9.68 -7.30 -14.11
CA VAL A 865 -9.62 -6.20 -15.09
C VAL A 865 -9.16 -4.91 -14.43
N ASN A 866 -9.51 -4.71 -13.15
CA ASN A 866 -9.07 -3.57 -12.35
C ASN A 866 -8.86 -4.01 -10.89
N PRO A 867 -7.61 -4.28 -10.46
CA PRO A 867 -7.30 -4.84 -9.14
C PRO A 867 -7.95 -4.05 -7.98
N GLY A 868 -8.62 -4.75 -7.06
CA GLY A 868 -9.25 -4.16 -5.87
C GLY A 868 -10.70 -3.67 -6.03
N THR A 869 -11.32 -3.86 -7.20
CA THR A 869 -12.70 -3.42 -7.47
C THR A 869 -13.79 -4.43 -7.10
N GLY A 870 -13.46 -5.72 -7.06
CA GLY A 870 -14.34 -6.80 -6.61
C GLY A 870 -14.36 -6.90 -5.08
N LYS A 871 -15.50 -6.59 -4.45
CA LYS A 871 -15.62 -6.69 -2.98
C LYS A 871 -17.05 -6.82 -2.48
N LEU A 872 -17.19 -7.54 -1.36
CA LEU A 872 -18.43 -7.60 -0.59
C LEU A 872 -18.25 -6.80 0.70
N VAL A 873 -19.04 -5.74 0.86
CA VAL A 873 -18.93 -4.80 1.99
C VAL A 873 -20.19 -4.89 2.84
N ALA A 874 -20.06 -4.97 4.15
CA ALA A 874 -21.17 -4.82 5.09
C ALA A 874 -21.01 -3.53 5.91
N THR A 875 -21.93 -2.59 5.73
CA THR A 875 -21.96 -1.32 6.48
C THR A 875 -23.01 -1.31 7.58
N ASP A 876 -23.89 -2.32 7.60
CA ASP A 876 -24.77 -2.62 8.72
C ASP A 876 -24.92 -4.14 8.89
N ASN A 877 -25.61 -4.58 9.94
CA ASN A 877 -25.84 -6.00 10.21
C ASN A 877 -26.59 -6.67 9.06
N SER A 878 -25.90 -7.54 8.32
CA SER A 878 -26.36 -8.04 7.02
C SER A 878 -26.24 -9.55 6.90
N LEU A 879 -26.97 -10.13 5.94
CA LEU A 879 -27.06 -11.58 5.73
C LEU A 879 -26.66 -11.98 4.31
N VAL A 880 -25.90 -13.06 4.19
CA VAL A 880 -25.62 -13.72 2.92
C VAL A 880 -26.07 -15.17 3.01
N THR A 881 -27.16 -15.50 2.32
CA THR A 881 -27.69 -16.86 2.20
C THR A 881 -27.28 -17.53 0.89
N ALA A 882 -26.70 -16.79 -0.04
CA ALA A 882 -26.25 -17.29 -1.32
C ALA A 882 -25.20 -18.39 -1.17
N THR A 883 -25.36 -19.48 -1.94
CA THR A 883 -24.38 -20.56 -1.99
C THR A 883 -23.41 -20.38 -3.16
N ASN A 884 -22.22 -20.94 -3.04
CA ASN A 884 -21.11 -20.86 -4.00
C ASN A 884 -20.72 -19.43 -4.39
N LEU A 885 -20.55 -18.58 -3.37
CA LEU A 885 -19.84 -17.31 -3.54
C LEU A 885 -18.41 -17.58 -3.98
N PHE A 886 -17.90 -16.76 -4.89
CA PHE A 886 -16.59 -16.95 -5.48
C PHE A 886 -15.76 -15.67 -5.45
N PHE A 887 -14.61 -15.75 -4.76
CA PHE A 887 -13.64 -14.65 -4.58
C PHE A 887 -12.27 -15.11 -5.10
N ASN A 888 -11.79 -14.52 -6.19
CA ASN A 888 -10.42 -14.72 -6.69
C ASN A 888 -9.81 -13.36 -7.08
N ASN A 889 -8.58 -13.35 -7.62
CA ASN A 889 -7.90 -12.16 -8.15
C ASN A 889 -7.85 -10.95 -7.18
N GLY A 890 -7.71 -11.21 -5.88
CA GLY A 890 -7.62 -10.17 -4.86
C GLY A 890 -8.96 -9.54 -4.46
N ALA A 891 -10.10 -10.15 -4.83
CA ALA A 891 -11.40 -9.76 -4.30
C ALA A 891 -11.48 -10.06 -2.79
N PHE A 892 -12.13 -9.17 -2.02
CA PHE A 892 -12.13 -9.25 -0.56
C PHE A 892 -13.49 -8.90 0.07
N ILE A 893 -13.61 -9.19 1.36
CA ILE A 893 -14.76 -8.89 2.20
C ILE A 893 -14.37 -7.81 3.22
N ASP A 894 -15.25 -6.82 3.42
CA ASP A 894 -15.10 -5.78 4.44
C ASP A 894 -16.32 -5.73 5.34
N VAL A 895 -16.12 -5.53 6.64
CA VAL A 895 -17.20 -5.38 7.62
C VAL A 895 -16.92 -4.16 8.49
N ALA A 896 -17.83 -3.19 8.46
CA ALA A 896 -17.70 -1.95 9.23
C ALA A 896 -17.63 -2.20 10.74
N SER A 897 -16.95 -1.32 11.46
CA SER A 897 -16.77 -1.40 12.92
C SER A 897 -18.11 -1.58 13.65
N GLY A 898 -18.16 -2.53 14.59
CA GLY A 898 -19.35 -2.83 15.39
C GLY A 898 -20.51 -3.47 14.62
N LYS A 899 -20.31 -3.85 13.35
CA LYS A 899 -21.31 -4.53 12.52
C LYS A 899 -20.95 -6.00 12.31
N THR A 900 -21.95 -6.79 11.96
CA THR A 900 -21.82 -8.21 11.68
C THR A 900 -22.31 -8.55 10.28
N LEU A 901 -21.46 -9.23 9.49
CA LEU A 901 -21.88 -9.91 8.28
C LEU A 901 -21.98 -11.40 8.55
N THR A 902 -23.17 -11.98 8.42
CA THR A 902 -23.36 -13.43 8.56
C THR A 902 -23.46 -14.08 7.19
N VAL A 903 -22.52 -14.96 6.87
CA VAL A 903 -22.54 -15.81 5.67
C VAL A 903 -23.00 -17.21 6.07
N SER A 904 -24.30 -17.46 5.87
CA SER A 904 -24.91 -18.78 6.12
C SER A 904 -24.92 -19.68 4.89
N GLY A 905 -24.70 -19.09 3.71
CA GLY A 905 -24.40 -19.84 2.48
C GLY A 905 -22.96 -20.32 2.44
N THR A 906 -22.47 -20.65 1.24
CA THR A 906 -21.15 -21.27 1.04
C THR A 906 -20.25 -20.44 0.13
N ILE A 907 -18.95 -20.52 0.37
CA ILE A 907 -17.85 -20.01 -0.44
C ILE A 907 -17.11 -21.24 -0.98
N THR A 908 -16.95 -21.33 -2.30
CA THR A 908 -16.42 -22.54 -2.96
C THR A 908 -15.41 -22.15 -4.04
N ASN A 909 -14.59 -23.09 -4.51
CA ASN A 909 -13.86 -22.88 -5.77
C ASN A 909 -14.85 -22.86 -6.94
N GLY A 910 -14.46 -22.25 -8.05
CA GLY A 910 -15.17 -22.35 -9.32
C GLY A 910 -14.47 -23.38 -10.18
N ASN A 911 -15.16 -24.44 -10.61
CA ASN A 911 -14.53 -25.49 -11.41
C ASN A 911 -13.86 -24.93 -12.69
N SER A 912 -14.44 -23.87 -13.27
CA SER A 912 -13.94 -23.20 -14.47
C SER A 912 -13.20 -21.88 -14.20
N GLU A 913 -13.43 -21.25 -13.04
CA GLU A 913 -12.80 -19.97 -12.64
C GLU A 913 -11.53 -20.14 -11.79
N GLY A 914 -11.26 -21.36 -11.33
CA GLY A 914 -10.09 -21.70 -10.55
C GLY A 914 -10.30 -21.53 -9.04
N VAL A 915 -9.20 -21.23 -8.36
CA VAL A 915 -9.12 -21.27 -6.90
C VAL A 915 -9.73 -20.01 -6.30
N CYS A 916 -10.64 -20.19 -5.33
CA CYS A 916 -11.17 -19.13 -4.50
C CYS A 916 -10.28 -18.95 -3.25
N SER A 917 -10.09 -17.71 -2.81
CA SER A 917 -9.40 -17.36 -1.55
C SER A 917 -10.25 -16.42 -0.73
N LEU A 918 -10.20 -16.53 0.60
CA LEU A 918 -10.87 -15.58 1.48
C LEU A 918 -9.90 -14.47 1.88
N VAL A 919 -10.23 -13.22 1.59
CA VAL A 919 -9.48 -12.05 2.07
C VAL A 919 -10.42 -11.15 2.85
N LYS A 920 -10.09 -10.89 4.12
CA LYS A 920 -10.77 -9.94 4.99
C LYS A 920 -9.79 -8.81 5.29
N SER A 921 -9.82 -7.74 4.49
CA SER A 921 -8.76 -6.71 4.48
C SER A 921 -9.15 -5.36 5.09
N GLY A 922 -10.45 -5.02 5.18
CA GLY A 922 -10.92 -3.72 5.65
C GLY A 922 -12.06 -3.79 6.67
N GLY A 923 -12.13 -2.76 7.51
CA GLY A 923 -13.11 -2.61 8.59
C GLY A 923 -12.90 -3.56 9.79
N THR A 924 -13.18 -3.08 10.99
CA THR A 924 -12.92 -3.82 12.25
C THR A 924 -14.10 -4.68 12.73
N GLY A 925 -15.16 -4.82 11.93
CA GLY A 925 -16.35 -5.60 12.27
C GLY A 925 -16.15 -7.12 12.21
N THR A 926 -17.24 -7.85 12.44
CA THR A 926 -17.26 -9.31 12.56
C THR A 926 -17.83 -9.98 11.32
N LEU A 927 -17.03 -10.82 10.66
CA LEU A 927 -17.47 -11.75 9.63
C LEU A 927 -17.79 -13.10 10.29
N VAL A 928 -19.04 -13.54 10.25
CA VAL A 928 -19.45 -14.86 10.74
C VAL A 928 -19.60 -15.81 9.54
N LEU A 929 -18.83 -16.89 9.52
CA LEU A 929 -18.97 -17.96 8.53
C LEU A 929 -19.65 -19.17 9.20
N SER A 930 -20.83 -19.54 8.72
CA SER A 930 -21.60 -20.67 9.28
C SER A 930 -21.98 -21.75 8.26
N GLY A 931 -21.68 -21.55 6.98
CA GLY A 931 -21.80 -22.59 5.96
C GLY A 931 -20.49 -23.37 5.77
N THR A 932 -20.60 -24.61 5.29
CA THR A 932 -19.44 -25.44 4.93
C THR A 932 -18.79 -24.91 3.65
N ASN A 933 -17.57 -24.40 3.79
CA ASN A 933 -16.85 -23.72 2.71
C ASN A 933 -15.79 -24.64 2.12
N THR A 934 -15.70 -24.70 0.78
CA THR A 934 -14.84 -25.65 0.05
C THR A 934 -13.78 -24.97 -0.81
N TYR A 935 -13.59 -23.65 -0.65
CA TYR A 935 -12.48 -22.96 -1.30
C TYR A 935 -11.13 -23.51 -0.83
N SER A 936 -10.14 -23.54 -1.72
CA SER A 936 -8.82 -24.12 -1.45
C SER A 936 -7.67 -23.11 -1.43
N GLY A 937 -7.96 -21.85 -1.78
CA GLY A 937 -7.02 -20.75 -1.59
C GLY A 937 -6.91 -20.40 -0.11
N GLY A 938 -5.77 -19.84 0.28
CA GLY A 938 -5.57 -19.40 1.67
C GLY A 938 -6.57 -18.33 2.12
N SER A 939 -6.73 -18.23 3.42
CA SER A 939 -7.50 -17.18 4.10
C SER A 939 -6.55 -16.12 4.65
N THR A 940 -6.75 -14.86 4.30
CA THR A 940 -5.99 -13.71 4.82
C THR A 940 -6.91 -12.81 5.62
N ILE A 941 -6.58 -12.52 6.87
CA ILE A 941 -7.37 -11.69 7.79
C ILE A 941 -6.51 -10.50 8.22
N SER A 942 -6.53 -9.42 7.44
CA SER A 942 -5.73 -8.23 7.72
C SER A 942 -6.44 -7.20 8.63
N ALA A 943 -7.75 -7.35 8.87
CA ALA A 943 -8.51 -6.47 9.76
C ALA A 943 -9.79 -7.10 10.33
N GLY A 944 -10.15 -6.76 11.57
CA GLY A 944 -11.42 -7.14 12.20
C GLY A 944 -11.45 -8.56 12.77
N THR A 945 -12.64 -9.17 12.84
CA THR A 945 -12.83 -10.51 13.41
C THR A 945 -13.47 -11.45 12.40
N VAL A 946 -12.94 -12.67 12.26
CA VAL A 946 -13.62 -13.79 11.59
C VAL A 946 -14.05 -14.80 12.65
N SER A 947 -15.34 -15.12 12.68
CA SER A 947 -15.94 -16.04 13.64
C SER A 947 -16.44 -17.30 12.93
N ILE A 948 -15.98 -18.45 13.41
CA ILE A 948 -16.35 -19.78 12.93
C ILE A 948 -16.75 -20.68 14.11
N ALA A 949 -17.63 -21.66 13.85
CA ALA A 949 -18.04 -22.65 14.83
C ALA A 949 -17.45 -24.05 14.55
N ASP A 950 -16.92 -24.25 13.35
CA ASP A 950 -16.37 -25.51 12.84
C ASP A 950 -15.24 -25.18 11.84
N ASP A 951 -14.22 -26.03 11.73
CA ASP A 951 -13.08 -25.80 10.84
C ASP A 951 -13.48 -25.84 9.36
N ALA A 952 -14.51 -26.61 9.02
CA ALA A 952 -15.09 -26.65 7.68
C ALA A 952 -15.73 -25.30 7.25
N HIS A 953 -15.86 -24.33 8.16
CA HIS A 953 -16.35 -22.99 7.84
C HIS A 953 -15.25 -22.05 7.33
N ILE A 954 -13.97 -22.41 7.37
CA ILE A 954 -12.87 -21.53 6.92
C ILE A 954 -12.03 -22.15 5.78
N GLY A 955 -12.72 -22.85 4.87
CA GLY A 955 -12.14 -23.41 3.65
C GLY A 955 -11.79 -24.88 3.77
N ALA A 956 -11.20 -25.43 2.71
CA ALA A 956 -10.80 -26.83 2.67
C ALA A 956 -9.65 -27.12 3.65
N ASN A 957 -9.65 -28.33 4.22
CA ASN A 957 -8.61 -28.80 5.14
C ASN A 957 -7.19 -28.61 4.56
N GLY A 958 -6.34 -27.88 5.29
CA GLY A 958 -4.95 -27.59 4.88
C GLY A 958 -4.74 -26.26 4.17
N SER A 959 -5.79 -25.46 3.94
CA SER A 959 -5.66 -24.09 3.42
C SER A 959 -4.93 -23.20 4.43
N ALA A 960 -3.93 -22.44 3.99
CA ALA A 960 -3.16 -21.56 4.87
C ALA A 960 -4.03 -20.42 5.42
N ILE A 961 -3.86 -20.08 6.71
CA ILE A 961 -4.48 -18.90 7.33
C ILE A 961 -3.37 -17.92 7.67
N THR A 962 -3.49 -16.68 7.18
CA THR A 962 -2.60 -15.55 7.49
C THR A 962 -3.41 -14.51 8.26
N ILE A 963 -2.92 -14.08 9.43
CA ILE A 963 -3.53 -13.06 10.30
C ILE A 963 -2.53 -11.93 10.47
#